data_AF-A0A7D9LKA3-F1
#
_entry.id   AF-A0A7D9LKA3-F1
#
_cell.length_a   1.000
_cell.length_b   1.000
_cell.length_c   1.000
_cell.angle_alpha   90.00
_cell.angle_beta   90.00
_cell.angle_gamma   90.00
#
_symmetry.space_group_name_H-M   'P 1'
#
loop_
_entity.id
_entity.type
_entity.pdbx_description
1 polymer ?
#
loop_
_entity_poly.entity_id
_entity_poly.type
_entity_poly.pdbx_seq_one_letter_code
_entity_poly.pdbx_strand_id
1 'polypeptide(L)'
;MAAKTKGIREKAESIFNKRYKLKSKTDKYSLPEANAIFSTPPFAIEPLTAIKNSLNTTKNLLNSKDIEKWRRHTSKTNPCGLVVKHLREAVKPELCTQAWVKFYEILSSCNIIPPKCIDNQKLTSLHLCEAPGAFIASLNHHIKCNFEGVHWEWLASTLNPFYEGNDTKRMISGERFIIETLGHWNFGESCDGDLMQWDNLKCLVQAVGGAGKVDIVTADGSINCADEPDKQEIVIGQLLYCEVVAALVSLADGGSLIVKMFTMYEHHTVAILFLLCCLFEEVEIIKPGTSKPGNSEVYCVCTCFAGPAYLSKDLLEKVQTYYTSLTPEKALFPHEYLPENFIEKVITCAKTFSEFQTNAINRNIELFDHFSKGKWKFLNKLRKYLAEEFVHRFNVQSLEQGYSVVPHVHLDGTQLSYWPESRQETYCNSGIHHTGSYVDRIAMSKLGWHERVVLPQDEMPSFVTEDALVHEIIHSVESIEWLKGGHTSDVQHWNIDLGKTIRVIQSSRFCLATLISELNDARTNAKIFHTNEGKELVETLEFLSQQKSRELGQSSSPLNILAVLQRCGLLSNESRPGFILDISGNGRYVSELVESGVFYPEQCLAVLCQNCAVQCNGAGFQRVVIDNCSSQNASEVEKLRSFGREEIGGRIVSDECLAINNATYTSESYTKTRMILGSFFKSCQPVERSLYDEISSKAFLLSQCVNALRLLQQGDCLVLEVSDTLTQFTVGIIYILHLLFKEIALINPKFCPTSKQFLVCRGFLNANQATTLLAHMEKVLEVLTSKPAGKDVIGFLPIKKLFSENFYKYIRSQSTNHVTAQLHWIVKCERLFLSKKAC
;
A
#
# COMPACT_ATOMS: atom_id res chain seq x y z
N MET A 1 49.38 -3.30 -23.63
CA MET A 1 48.17 -3.75 -22.91
C MET A 1 48.27 -3.58 -21.39
N ALA A 2 49.42 -3.87 -20.76
CA ALA A 2 49.62 -3.78 -19.31
C ALA A 2 49.23 -2.43 -18.65
N ALA A 3 49.62 -1.28 -19.22
CA ALA A 3 49.27 0.04 -18.68
C ALA A 3 47.75 0.34 -18.69
N LYS A 4 47.01 -0.16 -19.70
CA LYS A 4 45.54 -0.02 -19.78
C LYS A 4 44.82 -0.92 -18.78
N THR A 5 45.42 -2.05 -18.38
CA THR A 5 44.89 -2.94 -17.35
C THR A 5 45.16 -2.38 -15.95
N LYS A 6 46.33 -1.77 -15.73
CA LYS A 6 46.69 -1.07 -14.48
C LYS A 6 45.68 0.02 -14.12
N GLY A 7 45.34 0.92 -15.07
CA GLY A 7 44.36 1.98 -14.84
C GLY A 7 42.89 1.53 -14.68
N ILE A 8 42.55 0.27 -15.01
CA ILE A 8 41.22 -0.30 -14.71
C ILE A 8 41.18 -0.81 -13.26
N ARG A 9 42.25 -1.50 -12.81
CA ARG A 9 42.37 -1.99 -11.43
C ARG A 9 42.38 -0.86 -10.42
N GLU A 10 43.19 0.18 -10.66
CA GLU A 10 43.23 1.38 -9.79
C GLU A 10 41.84 2.04 -9.67
N LYS A 11 41.08 2.10 -10.77
CA LYS A 11 39.69 2.61 -10.74
C LYS A 11 38.76 1.70 -9.95
N ALA A 12 38.87 0.38 -10.10
CA ALA A 12 38.08 -0.55 -9.30
C ALA A 12 38.33 -0.36 -7.81
N GLU A 13 39.59 -0.16 -7.42
CA GLU A 13 39.95 0.11 -6.03
C GLU A 13 39.36 1.41 -5.51
N SER A 14 39.43 2.48 -6.30
CA SER A 14 38.79 3.77 -5.93
C SER A 14 37.26 3.69 -5.84
N ILE A 15 36.63 2.69 -6.46
CA ILE A 15 35.17 2.51 -6.48
C ILE A 15 34.69 1.72 -5.27
N PHE A 16 35.36 0.62 -4.94
CA PHE A 16 34.94 -0.29 -3.86
C PHE A 16 35.55 0.06 -2.49
N ASN A 17 36.49 1.01 -2.40
CA ASN A 17 37.13 1.38 -1.13
C ASN A 17 36.76 2.79 -0.63
N LYS A 18 35.52 3.23 -0.87
CA LYS A 18 35.03 4.53 -0.38
C LYS A 18 34.51 4.40 1.04
N ARG A 19 35.43 4.43 2.00
CA ARG A 19 35.15 4.28 3.43
C ARG A 19 35.94 5.28 4.28
N TYR A 20 35.42 5.64 5.44
CA TYR A 20 36.05 6.53 6.40
C TYR A 20 35.81 6.02 7.82
N LYS A 21 36.90 5.70 8.53
CA LYS A 21 36.86 5.22 9.93
C LYS A 21 36.64 6.39 10.88
N LEU A 22 35.43 6.52 11.42
CA LEU A 22 35.07 7.60 12.34
C LEU A 22 35.55 7.29 13.77
N LYS A 23 35.47 6.01 14.18
CA LYS A 23 35.99 5.50 15.45
C LYS A 23 36.76 4.20 15.25
N SER A 24 37.94 4.15 15.87
CA SER A 24 38.76 2.95 16.04
C SER A 24 38.72 2.47 17.50
N LYS A 25 39.19 1.24 17.74
CA LYS A 25 39.26 0.62 19.08
C LYS A 25 40.06 1.46 20.10
N THR A 26 40.99 2.30 19.64
CA THR A 26 41.82 3.16 20.49
C THR A 26 41.17 4.48 20.86
N ASP A 27 40.16 4.90 20.11
CA ASP A 27 39.43 6.14 20.38
C ASP A 27 38.47 5.94 21.56
N LYS A 28 38.44 6.89 22.50
CA LYS A 28 37.53 6.87 23.65
C LYS A 28 36.62 8.09 23.61
N TYR A 29 35.32 7.83 23.62
CA TYR A 29 34.26 8.83 23.72
C TYR A 29 33.31 8.41 24.83
N SER A 30 32.84 9.38 25.61
CA SER A 30 31.97 9.17 26.77
C SER A 30 30.67 9.93 26.59
N LEU A 31 29.57 9.29 27.02
CA LEU A 31 28.26 9.93 27.03
C LEU A 31 28.19 10.99 28.14
N PRO A 32 27.47 12.10 27.91
CA PRO A 32 27.13 13.03 28.97
C PRO A 32 26.09 12.45 29.93
N GLU A 33 25.88 13.13 31.05
CA GLU A 33 24.78 12.84 31.96
C GLU A 33 23.42 13.07 31.28
N ALA A 34 22.39 12.36 31.75
CA ALA A 34 21.05 12.44 31.19
C ALA A 34 20.49 13.87 31.23
N ASN A 35 20.71 14.65 32.29
CA ASN A 35 20.24 16.03 32.40
C ASN A 35 20.76 16.96 31.26
N ALA A 36 21.92 16.68 30.68
CA ALA A 36 22.56 17.51 29.68
C ALA A 36 21.98 17.34 28.26
N ILE A 37 21.44 16.18 27.90
CA ILE A 37 20.89 15.96 26.55
C ILE A 37 19.60 16.76 26.34
N PHE A 38 19.30 17.23 25.12
CA PHE A 38 18.10 18.05 24.85
C PHE A 38 17.97 19.28 25.77
N SER A 39 19.07 19.93 26.13
CA SER A 39 19.08 21.09 27.02
C SER A 39 19.25 22.43 26.27
N THR A 40 19.97 22.43 25.15
CA THR A 40 20.32 23.63 24.38
C THR A 40 19.58 23.70 23.04
N PRO A 41 19.43 24.90 22.44
CA PRO A 41 18.91 25.03 21.10
C PRO A 41 19.83 24.37 20.04
N PRO A 42 19.30 24.09 18.84
CA PRO A 42 20.04 23.76 17.63
C PRO A 42 21.20 24.72 17.37
N PHE A 43 22.31 24.20 16.85
CA PHE A 43 23.48 24.98 16.46
C PHE A 43 23.99 24.56 15.08
N ALA A 44 24.76 25.44 14.44
CA ALA A 44 25.44 25.14 13.18
C ALA A 44 26.93 24.92 13.43
N ILE A 45 27.54 24.02 12.66
CA ILE A 45 28.99 23.83 12.62
C ILE A 45 29.48 24.44 11.32
N GLU A 46 30.04 25.65 11.38
CA GLU A 46 30.37 26.49 10.21
C GLU A 46 31.11 25.75 9.08
N PRO A 47 32.17 24.95 9.35
CA PRO A 47 32.82 24.16 8.29
C PRO A 47 31.90 23.18 7.56
N LEU A 48 30.96 22.54 8.27
CA LEU A 48 29.98 21.64 7.67
C LEU A 48 28.96 22.40 6.82
N THR A 49 28.52 23.57 7.28
CA THR A 49 27.64 24.48 6.52
C THR A 49 28.28 24.89 5.20
N ALA A 50 29.58 25.22 5.20
CA ALA A 50 30.31 25.56 3.98
C ALA A 50 30.36 24.38 2.99
N ILE A 51 30.61 23.16 3.47
CA ILE A 51 30.59 21.94 2.64
C ILE A 51 29.19 21.69 2.06
N LYS A 52 28.14 21.83 2.88
CA LYS A 52 26.74 21.71 2.46
C LYS A 52 26.42 22.68 1.32
N ASN A 53 26.76 23.95 1.47
CA ASN A 53 26.50 24.99 0.47
C ASN A 53 27.23 24.70 -0.85
N SER A 54 28.49 24.25 -0.78
CA SER A 54 29.27 23.87 -1.96
C SER A 54 28.67 22.67 -2.70
N LEU A 55 28.26 21.63 -1.98
CA LEU A 55 27.62 20.46 -2.57
C LEU A 55 26.27 20.81 -3.18
N ASN A 56 25.46 21.62 -2.50
CA ASN A 56 24.16 22.05 -3.01
C ASN A 56 24.29 22.91 -4.27
N THR A 57 25.33 23.75 -4.37
CA THR A 57 25.67 24.47 -5.61
C THR A 57 25.90 23.50 -6.76
N THR A 58 26.62 22.39 -6.51
CA THR A 58 26.83 21.34 -7.52
C THR A 58 25.55 20.58 -7.87
N LYS A 59 24.72 20.23 -6.88
CA LYS A 59 23.42 19.55 -7.10
C LYS A 59 22.49 20.42 -7.94
N ASN A 60 22.48 21.74 -7.72
CA ASN A 60 21.64 22.69 -8.45
C ASN A 60 21.92 22.74 -9.97
N LEU A 61 23.11 22.31 -10.42
CA LEU A 61 23.42 22.15 -11.85
C LEU A 61 22.50 21.12 -12.55
N LEU A 62 21.80 20.30 -11.78
CA LEU A 62 20.89 19.27 -12.28
C LEU A 62 19.44 19.76 -12.43
N ASN A 63 19.09 20.95 -11.91
CA ASN A 63 17.70 21.42 -11.82
C ASN A 63 17.01 21.56 -13.19
N SER A 64 17.78 21.88 -14.24
CA SER A 64 17.29 22.00 -15.62
C SER A 64 17.35 20.70 -16.43
N LYS A 65 17.92 19.63 -15.87
CA LYS A 65 18.01 18.34 -16.57
C LYS A 65 16.70 17.58 -16.39
N ASP A 66 16.12 17.12 -17.50
CA ASP A 66 14.98 16.20 -17.48
C ASP A 66 15.34 14.92 -16.69
N ILE A 67 14.53 14.59 -15.69
CA ILE A 67 14.86 13.54 -14.71
C ILE A 67 14.91 12.14 -15.33
N GLU A 68 14.12 11.86 -16.36
CA GLU A 68 14.10 10.56 -17.02
C GLU A 68 15.32 10.40 -17.92
N LYS A 69 15.60 11.40 -18.77
CA LYS A 69 16.80 11.44 -19.61
C LYS A 69 18.07 11.37 -18.75
N TRP A 70 18.10 12.10 -17.64
CA TRP A 70 19.20 12.08 -16.68
C TRP A 70 19.34 10.74 -15.97
N ARG A 71 18.24 10.13 -15.51
CA ARG A 71 18.25 8.79 -14.90
C ARG A 71 18.75 7.72 -15.87
N ARG A 72 18.28 7.75 -17.13
CA ARG A 72 18.73 6.84 -18.18
C ARG A 72 20.21 7.01 -18.47
N HIS A 73 20.68 8.26 -18.57
CA HIS A 73 22.09 8.58 -18.75
C HIS A 73 22.96 8.06 -17.60
N THR A 74 22.65 8.46 -16.37
CA THR A 74 23.42 8.08 -15.18
C THR A 74 23.41 6.57 -14.94
N SER A 75 22.32 5.87 -15.28
CA SER A 75 22.28 4.39 -15.27
C SER A 75 23.20 3.78 -16.32
N LYS A 76 23.25 4.37 -17.52
CA LYS A 76 24.15 3.96 -18.61
C LYS A 76 25.61 4.29 -18.32
N THR A 77 25.90 5.34 -17.58
CA THR A 77 27.28 5.77 -17.28
C THR A 77 27.81 5.30 -15.91
N ASN A 78 26.97 4.61 -15.12
CA ASN A 78 27.36 4.01 -13.84
C ASN A 78 28.41 2.90 -14.06
N PRO A 79 29.63 3.03 -13.50
CA PRO A 79 30.66 1.99 -13.56
C PRO A 79 30.19 0.63 -13.03
N CYS A 80 29.46 0.57 -11.92
CA CYS A 80 28.94 -0.69 -11.37
C CYS A 80 27.55 -1.07 -11.91
N GLY A 81 27.06 -0.37 -12.93
CA GLY A 81 25.70 -0.57 -13.46
C GLY A 81 25.46 -1.90 -14.19
N LEU A 82 26.42 -2.83 -14.21
CA LEU A 82 26.26 -4.20 -14.73
C LEU A 82 26.29 -5.26 -13.62
N VAL A 83 26.65 -4.93 -12.37
CA VAL A 83 26.84 -5.92 -11.28
C VAL A 83 25.56 -6.73 -11.06
N VAL A 84 24.43 -6.08 -10.81
CA VAL A 84 23.14 -6.76 -10.56
C VAL A 84 22.74 -7.66 -11.74
N LYS A 85 22.88 -7.18 -12.97
CA LYS A 85 22.58 -7.98 -14.17
C LYS A 85 23.46 -9.21 -14.24
N HIS A 86 24.77 -9.04 -14.04
CA HIS A 86 25.74 -10.12 -14.07
C HIS A 86 25.47 -11.18 -12.99
N LEU A 87 25.17 -10.75 -11.76
CA LEU A 87 24.83 -11.67 -10.67
C LEU A 87 23.56 -12.47 -10.95
N ARG A 88 22.51 -11.82 -11.46
CA ARG A 88 21.26 -12.54 -11.86
C ARG A 88 21.51 -13.59 -12.94
N GLU A 89 22.46 -13.36 -13.84
CA GLU A 89 22.79 -14.29 -14.93
C GLU A 89 23.72 -15.42 -14.45
N ALA A 90 24.79 -15.07 -13.72
CA ALA A 90 25.89 -15.98 -13.39
C ALA A 90 25.72 -16.70 -12.04
N VAL A 91 25.18 -16.01 -11.03
CA VAL A 91 25.09 -16.50 -9.64
C VAL A 91 23.65 -16.90 -9.26
N LYS A 92 22.67 -16.16 -9.79
CA LYS A 92 21.22 -16.27 -9.54
C LYS A 92 20.81 -16.14 -8.06
N PRO A 93 21.26 -15.10 -7.32
CA PRO A 93 20.84 -14.93 -5.93
C PRO A 93 19.36 -14.53 -5.83
N GLU A 94 18.71 -14.97 -4.75
CA GLU A 94 17.35 -14.57 -4.39
C GLU A 94 17.27 -13.06 -4.16
N LEU A 95 16.22 -12.43 -4.71
CA LEU A 95 15.89 -11.02 -4.57
C LEU A 95 17.08 -10.07 -4.88
N CYS A 96 17.89 -10.43 -5.88
CA CYS A 96 19.08 -9.67 -6.27
C CYS A 96 18.73 -8.26 -6.77
N THR A 97 18.69 -7.27 -5.87
CA THR A 97 18.44 -5.85 -6.19
C THR A 97 19.69 -4.99 -6.00
N GLN A 98 19.58 -3.68 -6.23
CA GLN A 98 20.68 -2.76 -5.88
C GLN A 98 20.93 -2.68 -4.37
N ALA A 99 19.89 -2.84 -3.53
CA ALA A 99 20.07 -2.89 -2.08
C ALA A 99 20.82 -4.17 -1.66
N TRP A 100 20.48 -5.31 -2.28
CA TRP A 100 21.14 -6.59 -2.06
C TRP A 100 22.67 -6.51 -2.25
N VAL A 101 23.12 -5.93 -3.37
CA VAL A 101 24.57 -5.85 -3.69
C VAL A 101 25.33 -4.84 -2.83
N LYS A 102 24.67 -3.76 -2.39
CA LYS A 102 25.27 -2.80 -1.44
C LYS A 102 25.53 -3.47 -0.10
N PHE A 103 24.54 -4.22 0.40
CA PHE A 103 24.68 -4.89 1.68
C PHE A 103 25.65 -6.07 1.61
N TYR A 104 25.65 -6.84 0.52
CA TYR A 104 26.61 -7.93 0.33
C TYR A 104 28.06 -7.41 0.31
N GLU A 105 28.29 -6.25 -0.34
CA GLU A 105 29.57 -5.55 -0.33
C GLU A 105 29.98 -5.15 1.11
N ILE A 106 29.05 -4.63 1.90
CA ILE A 106 29.28 -4.25 3.31
C ILE A 106 29.58 -5.49 4.18
N LEU A 107 28.77 -6.56 4.07
CA LEU A 107 28.94 -7.84 4.76
C LEU A 107 30.32 -8.46 4.49
N SER A 108 30.76 -8.43 3.23
CA SER A 108 32.03 -9.03 2.83
C SER A 108 33.25 -8.17 3.18
N SER A 109 33.05 -6.89 3.50
CA SER A 109 34.13 -5.92 3.75
C SER A 109 34.30 -5.55 5.23
N CYS A 110 33.39 -5.99 6.09
CA CYS A 110 33.31 -5.61 7.50
C CYS A 110 33.00 -6.84 8.37
N ASN A 111 33.53 -6.88 9.58
CA ASN A 111 33.28 -7.96 10.54
C ASN A 111 31.92 -7.78 11.24
N ILE A 112 30.84 -7.92 10.48
CA ILE A 112 29.48 -7.60 10.94
C ILE A 112 28.91 -8.71 11.81
N ILE A 113 29.09 -9.97 11.41
CA ILE A 113 28.63 -11.13 12.17
C ILE A 113 29.55 -11.30 13.38
N PRO A 114 29.05 -11.14 14.62
CA PRO A 114 29.89 -11.28 15.80
C PRO A 114 30.48 -12.70 15.90
N PRO A 115 31.76 -12.87 16.25
CA PRO A 115 32.42 -14.19 16.28
C PRO A 115 31.66 -15.24 17.13
N LYS A 116 31.09 -14.81 18.26
CA LYS A 116 30.24 -15.65 19.13
C LYS A 116 29.09 -16.36 18.40
N CYS A 117 28.58 -15.78 17.31
CA CYS A 117 27.46 -16.33 16.55
C CYS A 117 27.92 -17.51 15.68
N ILE A 118 29.16 -17.44 15.18
CA ILE A 118 29.79 -18.52 14.41
C ILE A 118 30.11 -19.67 15.36
N ASP A 119 30.73 -19.36 16.51
CA ASP A 119 31.12 -20.36 17.51
C ASP A 119 29.90 -21.11 18.07
N ASN A 120 28.80 -20.38 18.34
CA ASN A 120 27.57 -20.96 18.86
C ASN A 120 26.61 -21.46 17.77
N GLN A 121 26.97 -21.31 16.50
CA GLN A 121 26.13 -21.63 15.34
C GLN A 121 24.70 -21.06 15.40
N LYS A 122 24.54 -19.87 16.01
CA LYS A 122 23.24 -19.19 16.14
C LYS A 122 23.42 -17.71 15.86
N LEU A 123 22.57 -17.18 14.97
CA LEU A 123 22.52 -15.77 14.63
C LEU A 123 21.07 -15.28 14.67
N THR A 124 20.87 -14.11 15.26
CA THR A 124 19.59 -13.40 15.24
C THR A 124 19.72 -12.03 14.61
N SER A 125 18.80 -11.64 13.73
CA SER A 125 18.81 -10.31 13.11
C SER A 125 17.46 -9.60 13.12
N LEU A 126 17.50 -8.27 13.21
CA LEU A 126 16.34 -7.40 13.05
C LEU A 126 16.57 -6.42 11.91
N HIS A 127 15.62 -6.36 10.98
CA HIS A 127 15.71 -5.51 9.80
C HIS A 127 14.63 -4.42 9.82
N LEU A 128 15.05 -3.17 10.04
CA LEU A 128 14.19 -2.00 10.15
C LEU A 128 14.01 -1.32 8.79
N CYS A 129 12.78 -0.91 8.51
CA CYS A 129 12.39 -0.28 7.24
C CYS A 129 12.80 -1.10 5.99
N GLU A 130 12.70 -2.43 6.08
CA GLU A 130 13.43 -3.37 5.22
C GLU A 130 12.81 -3.66 3.84
N ALA A 131 11.55 -3.24 3.60
CA ALA A 131 10.85 -3.58 2.36
C ALA A 131 11.72 -3.30 1.11
N PRO A 132 11.82 -4.26 0.16
CA PRO A 132 11.05 -5.49 0.06
C PRO A 132 11.70 -6.74 0.71
N GLY A 133 12.84 -6.61 1.40
CA GLY A 133 13.58 -7.75 1.98
C GLY A 133 14.95 -8.03 1.37
N ALA A 134 15.56 -7.05 0.69
CA ALA A 134 16.80 -7.25 -0.05
C ALA A 134 18.01 -7.49 0.86
N PHE A 135 18.07 -6.88 2.05
CA PHE A 135 19.16 -7.14 3.00
C PHE A 135 18.97 -8.49 3.67
N ILE A 136 17.72 -8.90 3.95
CA ILE A 136 17.39 -10.25 4.44
C ILE A 136 17.92 -11.32 3.47
N ALA A 137 17.55 -11.24 2.18
CA ALA A 137 18.01 -12.21 1.18
C ALA A 137 19.54 -12.18 0.98
N SER A 138 20.16 -11.01 1.11
CA SER A 138 21.61 -10.85 1.01
C SER A 138 22.36 -11.44 2.21
N LEU A 139 21.83 -11.24 3.43
CA LEU A 139 22.36 -11.85 4.65
C LEU A 139 22.25 -13.37 4.61
N ASN A 140 21.08 -13.90 4.22
CA ASN A 140 20.89 -15.33 4.05
C ASN A 140 21.94 -15.92 3.10
N HIS A 141 22.11 -15.30 1.93
CA HIS A 141 23.08 -15.75 0.94
C HIS A 141 24.51 -15.71 1.49
N HIS A 142 24.88 -14.65 2.20
CA HIS A 142 26.20 -14.54 2.81
C HIS A 142 26.43 -15.61 3.89
N ILE A 143 25.43 -15.88 4.74
CA ILE A 143 25.52 -16.92 5.78
C ILE A 143 25.69 -18.30 5.14
N LYS A 144 24.82 -18.67 4.21
CA LYS A 144 24.84 -20.02 3.61
C LYS A 144 26.11 -20.29 2.79
N CYS A 145 26.71 -19.26 2.19
CA CYS A 145 27.93 -19.43 1.40
C CYS A 145 29.22 -19.40 2.24
N ASN A 146 29.22 -18.78 3.43
CA ASN A 146 30.47 -18.54 4.17
C ASN A 146 30.50 -19.14 5.59
N PHE A 147 29.35 -19.49 6.17
CA PHE A 147 29.24 -19.97 7.55
C PHE A 147 28.35 -21.21 7.63
N GLU A 148 28.95 -22.38 7.44
CA GLU A 148 28.25 -23.66 7.49
C GLU A 148 27.68 -23.95 8.89
N GLY A 149 26.45 -24.45 8.94
CA GLY A 149 25.78 -24.86 10.19
C GLY A 149 25.16 -23.73 11.01
N VAL A 150 25.38 -22.45 10.68
CA VAL A 150 24.75 -21.35 11.43
C VAL A 150 23.23 -21.35 11.21
N HIS A 151 22.49 -21.53 12.31
CA HIS A 151 21.05 -21.33 12.37
C HIS A 151 20.74 -19.84 12.47
N TRP A 152 19.85 -19.36 11.61
CA TRP A 152 19.52 -17.94 11.52
C TRP A 152 18.04 -17.72 11.72
N GLU A 153 17.71 -16.86 12.69
CA GLU A 153 16.36 -16.35 12.94
C GLU A 153 16.35 -14.85 12.65
N TRP A 154 15.28 -14.35 12.05
CA TRP A 154 15.17 -12.95 11.71
C TRP A 154 13.77 -12.41 11.93
N LEU A 155 13.70 -11.11 12.22
CA LEU A 155 12.47 -10.33 12.22
C LEU A 155 12.67 -9.08 11.38
N ALA A 156 11.58 -8.55 10.84
CA ALA A 156 11.62 -7.32 10.06
C ALA A 156 10.43 -6.42 10.34
N SER A 157 10.64 -5.11 10.17
CA SER A 157 9.59 -4.10 10.20
C SER A 157 9.71 -3.19 8.98
N THR A 158 8.56 -2.68 8.54
CA THR A 158 8.43 -1.70 7.47
C THR A 158 7.00 -1.16 7.50
N LEU A 159 6.74 -0.04 6.83
CA LEU A 159 5.37 0.42 6.61
C LEU A 159 4.56 -0.71 5.95
N ASN A 160 3.44 -1.08 6.57
CA ASN A 160 2.65 -2.22 6.12
C ASN A 160 2.09 -1.94 4.72
N PRO A 161 2.49 -2.71 3.68
CA PRO A 161 2.02 -2.48 2.31
C PRO A 161 0.55 -2.85 2.11
N PHE A 162 -0.08 -3.51 3.08
CA PHE A 162 -1.49 -3.91 3.10
C PHE A 162 -2.36 -2.98 3.97
N TYR A 163 -1.77 -2.02 4.68
CA TYR A 163 -2.53 -1.01 5.42
C TYR A 163 -2.81 0.19 4.51
N GLU A 164 -4.06 0.33 4.06
CA GLU A 164 -4.47 1.30 3.04
C GLU A 164 -4.35 2.76 3.47
N GLY A 165 -4.20 3.01 4.77
CA GLY A 165 -3.93 4.36 5.30
C GLY A 165 -2.50 4.86 5.04
N ASN A 166 -1.58 3.99 4.58
CA ASN A 166 -0.22 4.39 4.23
C ASN A 166 -0.12 4.97 2.82
N ASP A 167 0.64 6.06 2.67
CA ASP A 167 0.93 6.69 1.38
C ASP A 167 1.92 5.83 0.55
N THR A 168 1.59 5.57 -0.72
CA THR A 168 2.50 4.91 -1.66
C THR A 168 3.80 5.68 -1.92
N LYS A 169 3.83 7.01 -1.69
CA LYS A 169 5.06 7.84 -1.77
C LYS A 169 6.06 7.53 -0.66
N ARG A 170 5.61 6.88 0.42
CA ARG A 170 6.44 6.51 1.58
C ARG A 170 6.76 5.02 1.60
N MET A 171 6.16 4.22 0.72
CA MET A 171 6.28 2.76 0.70
C MET A 171 6.95 2.23 -0.57
N ILE A 172 7.50 1.03 -0.48
CA ILE A 172 8.04 0.30 -1.63
C ILE A 172 7.00 -0.73 -2.13
N SER A 173 6.81 -0.81 -3.44
CA SER A 173 5.81 -1.68 -4.11
C SER A 173 6.19 -3.18 -4.20
N GLY A 174 6.90 -3.71 -3.19
CA GLY A 174 7.43 -5.07 -3.23
C GLY A 174 6.83 -6.01 -2.20
N GLU A 175 5.59 -6.46 -2.41
CA GLU A 175 4.88 -7.32 -1.47
C GLU A 175 5.16 -8.83 -1.61
N ARG A 176 5.78 -9.31 -2.70
CA ARG A 176 5.86 -10.75 -2.97
C ARG A 176 6.72 -11.51 -1.95
N PHE A 177 7.91 -11.00 -1.64
CA PHE A 177 8.77 -11.56 -0.60
C PHE A 177 8.10 -11.47 0.79
N ILE A 178 7.46 -10.34 1.08
CA ILE A 178 6.74 -10.10 2.34
C ILE A 178 5.62 -11.12 2.54
N ILE A 179 4.76 -11.35 1.52
CA ILE A 179 3.64 -12.32 1.58
C ILE A 179 4.13 -13.73 1.90
N GLU A 180 5.24 -14.15 1.29
CA GLU A 180 5.79 -15.49 1.49
C GLU A 180 6.51 -15.65 2.83
N THR A 181 6.80 -14.54 3.52
CA THR A 181 7.54 -14.53 4.80
C THR A 181 6.77 -13.84 5.93
N LEU A 182 5.45 -13.63 5.79
CA LEU A 182 4.62 -12.80 6.69
C LEU A 182 4.83 -13.06 8.18
N GLY A 183 5.06 -14.31 8.58
CA GLY A 183 5.32 -14.67 9.98
C GLY A 183 6.56 -14.03 10.61
N HIS A 184 7.46 -13.46 9.81
CA HIS A 184 8.67 -12.76 10.25
C HIS A 184 8.54 -11.23 10.18
N TRP A 185 7.41 -10.71 9.70
CA TRP A 185 7.17 -9.26 9.61
C TRP A 185 6.30 -8.79 10.76
N ASN A 186 6.76 -7.77 11.47
CA ASN A 186 6.02 -7.13 12.55
C ASN A 186 5.62 -5.71 12.11
N PHE A 187 4.30 -5.50 11.97
CA PHE A 187 3.69 -4.23 11.58
C PHE A 187 3.23 -3.39 12.78
N GLY A 188 3.61 -3.79 14.00
CA GLY A 188 3.30 -3.10 15.23
C GLY A 188 1.82 -3.21 15.65
N GLU A 189 1.53 -2.62 16.81
CA GLU A 189 0.21 -2.60 17.44
C GLU A 189 -0.83 -1.81 16.62
N SER A 190 -0.40 -0.81 15.83
CA SER A 190 -1.30 -0.06 14.92
C SER A 190 -1.54 -0.78 13.60
N CYS A 191 -0.80 -1.85 13.29
CA CYS A 191 -0.73 -2.52 11.99
C CYS A 191 -0.32 -1.63 10.80
N ASP A 192 0.03 -0.36 11.01
CA ASP A 192 0.49 0.54 9.93
C ASP A 192 1.99 0.38 9.63
N GLY A 193 2.75 -0.27 10.53
CA GLY A 193 4.18 -0.49 10.38
C GLY A 193 5.04 0.77 10.48
N ASP A 194 4.49 1.89 10.98
CA ASP A 194 5.25 3.12 11.17
C ASP A 194 6.22 2.94 12.34
N LEU A 195 7.52 2.84 12.01
CA LEU A 195 8.58 2.67 12.99
C LEU A 195 8.68 3.87 13.94
N MET A 196 8.25 5.06 13.54
CA MET A 196 8.32 6.26 14.39
C MET A 196 7.22 6.29 15.45
N GLN A 197 6.40 5.24 15.59
CA GLN A 197 5.42 5.09 16.64
C GLN A 197 5.96 4.22 17.78
N TRP A 198 5.94 4.76 19.00
CA TRP A 198 6.45 4.09 20.19
C TRP A 198 5.79 2.73 20.46
N ASP A 199 4.47 2.63 20.28
CA ASP A 199 3.75 1.37 20.52
C ASP A 199 4.10 0.29 19.49
N ASN A 200 4.45 0.68 18.26
CA ASN A 200 4.95 -0.25 17.24
C ASN A 200 6.34 -0.76 17.62
N LEU A 201 7.24 0.12 18.09
CA LEU A 201 8.54 -0.32 18.60
C LEU A 201 8.40 -1.28 19.78
N LYS A 202 7.51 -1.00 20.73
CA LYS A 202 7.27 -1.91 21.87
C LYS A 202 6.84 -3.30 21.40
N CYS A 203 5.89 -3.38 20.48
CA CYS A 203 5.44 -4.64 19.89
C CYS A 203 6.59 -5.38 19.18
N LEU A 204 7.42 -4.64 18.42
CA LEU A 204 8.61 -5.18 17.76
C LEU A 204 9.62 -5.74 18.76
N VAL A 205 9.94 -4.99 19.81
CA VAL A 205 10.88 -5.40 20.87
C VAL A 205 10.33 -6.57 21.68
N GLN A 206 9.01 -6.67 21.88
CA GLN A 206 8.38 -7.82 22.53
C GLN A 206 8.45 -9.08 21.66
N ALA A 207 8.20 -8.95 20.35
CA ALA A 207 8.35 -10.06 19.40
C ALA A 207 9.81 -10.55 19.35
N VAL A 208 10.77 -9.63 19.40
CA VAL A 208 12.20 -9.92 19.61
C VAL A 208 12.42 -10.57 20.99
N GLY A 209 11.75 -10.07 22.03
CA GLY A 209 11.89 -10.48 23.44
C GLY A 209 11.37 -11.89 23.79
N GLY A 210 10.55 -12.51 22.93
CA GLY A 210 10.31 -13.95 22.98
C GLY A 210 11.56 -14.80 22.65
N ALA A 211 12.58 -14.19 22.03
CA ALA A 211 13.81 -14.83 21.54
C ALA A 211 15.12 -14.25 22.14
N GLY A 212 15.10 -13.05 22.76
CA GLY A 212 16.27 -12.39 23.35
C GLY A 212 16.59 -11.03 22.71
N LYS A 213 17.79 -10.51 22.92
CA LYS A 213 18.34 -9.38 22.14
C LYS A 213 18.90 -9.89 20.82
N VAL A 214 18.99 -9.06 19.78
CA VAL A 214 19.48 -9.47 18.45
C VAL A 214 20.97 -9.18 18.24
N ASP A 215 21.64 -10.00 17.43
CA ASP A 215 23.08 -9.85 17.14
C ASP A 215 23.37 -8.82 16.05
N ILE A 216 22.45 -8.66 15.08
CA ILE A 216 22.57 -7.70 13.99
C ILE A 216 21.28 -6.89 13.87
N VAL A 217 21.42 -5.57 13.75
CA VAL A 217 20.33 -4.70 13.30
C VAL A 217 20.73 -4.04 11.99
N THR A 218 19.84 -4.07 10.99
CA THR A 218 19.96 -3.25 9.78
C THR A 218 18.83 -2.24 9.70
N ALA A 219 19.10 -1.09 9.07
CA ALA A 219 18.14 -0.03 8.84
C ALA A 219 18.38 0.61 7.47
N ASP A 220 17.43 0.47 6.53
CA ASP A 220 17.49 1.01 5.15
C ASP A 220 16.38 2.05 4.89
N GLY A 221 15.84 2.67 5.94
CA GLY A 221 14.76 3.64 5.88
C GLY A 221 15.07 4.87 5.05
N SER A 222 14.04 5.37 4.38
CA SER A 222 14.12 6.62 3.63
C SER A 222 12.74 7.20 3.40
N ILE A 223 12.68 8.52 3.22
CA ILE A 223 11.49 9.26 2.86
C ILE A 223 11.75 9.91 1.50
N ASN A 224 10.75 9.89 0.61
CA ASN A 224 10.88 10.52 -0.70
C ASN A 224 11.07 12.04 -0.54
N CYS A 225 12.23 12.54 -0.96
CA CYS A 225 12.60 13.95 -0.92
C CYS A 225 12.90 14.50 -2.33
N ALA A 226 12.30 13.92 -3.38
CA ALA A 226 12.56 14.32 -4.77
C ALA A 226 12.21 15.80 -5.06
N ASP A 227 11.29 16.37 -4.29
CA ASP A 227 10.84 17.76 -4.43
C ASP A 227 11.69 18.75 -3.59
N GLU A 228 12.43 18.28 -2.58
CA GLU A 228 13.34 19.09 -1.74
C GLU A 228 14.67 18.34 -1.49
N PRO A 229 15.47 18.04 -2.55
CA PRO A 229 16.65 17.19 -2.45
C PRO A 229 17.80 17.79 -1.64
N ASP A 230 17.79 19.11 -1.41
CA ASP A 230 18.74 19.86 -0.58
C ASP A 230 18.44 19.74 0.93
N LYS A 231 17.20 19.39 1.30
CA LYS A 231 16.75 19.17 2.68
C LYS A 231 16.68 17.70 3.10
N GLN A 232 17.17 16.78 2.27
CA GLN A 232 17.10 15.33 2.49
C GLN A 232 17.57 14.90 3.90
N GLU A 233 18.66 15.48 4.40
CA GLU A 233 19.19 15.17 5.74
C GLU A 233 18.20 15.55 6.86
N ILE A 234 17.61 16.74 6.78
CA ILE A 234 16.65 17.24 7.77
C ILE A 234 15.36 16.40 7.73
N VAL A 235 14.85 16.12 6.52
CA VAL A 235 13.60 15.37 6.33
C VAL A 235 13.70 13.94 6.89
N ILE A 236 14.88 13.30 6.77
CA ILE A 236 15.09 11.92 7.19
C ILE A 236 15.66 11.81 8.61
N GLY A 237 16.18 12.92 9.17
CA GLY A 237 16.89 12.92 10.46
C GLY A 237 16.11 12.31 11.62
N GLN A 238 14.79 12.52 11.67
CA GLN A 238 13.95 11.92 12.72
C GLN A 238 13.72 10.41 12.52
N LEU A 239 13.59 9.95 11.27
CA LEU A 239 13.54 8.51 10.99
C LEU A 239 14.87 7.84 11.36
N LEU A 240 16.00 8.44 10.97
CA LEU A 240 17.35 7.97 11.34
C LEU A 240 17.50 7.86 12.86
N TYR A 241 17.02 8.87 13.60
CA TYR A 241 17.00 8.84 15.06
C TYR A 241 16.20 7.65 15.60
N CYS A 242 14.96 7.46 15.13
CA CYS A 242 14.13 6.33 15.54
C CYS A 242 14.73 4.97 15.15
N GLU A 243 15.39 4.84 14.00
CA GLU A 243 16.11 3.61 13.61
C GLU A 243 17.27 3.32 14.56
N VAL A 244 18.06 4.33 14.91
CA VAL A 244 19.17 4.17 15.87
C VAL A 244 18.64 3.81 17.26
N VAL A 245 17.61 4.50 17.77
CA VAL A 245 17.03 4.17 19.09
C VAL A 245 16.44 2.77 19.09
N ALA A 246 15.73 2.37 18.03
CA ALA A 246 15.20 1.01 17.87
C ALA A 246 16.32 -0.04 17.88
N ALA A 247 17.45 0.24 17.23
CA ALA A 247 18.61 -0.63 17.28
C ALA A 247 19.19 -0.75 18.69
N LEU A 248 19.39 0.38 19.39
CA LEU A 248 19.97 0.39 20.75
C LEU A 248 19.12 -0.39 21.77
N VAL A 249 17.79 -0.36 21.63
CA VAL A 249 16.90 -1.13 22.52
C VAL A 249 16.78 -2.60 22.13
N SER A 250 17.22 -2.98 20.93
CA SER A 250 17.07 -4.35 20.41
C SER A 250 18.38 -5.15 20.41
N LEU A 251 19.53 -4.48 20.25
CA LEU A 251 20.84 -5.12 20.13
C LEU A 251 21.32 -5.80 21.41
N ALA A 252 21.99 -6.94 21.21
CA ALA A 252 22.73 -7.67 22.23
C ALA A 252 24.13 -7.07 22.41
N ASP A 253 24.74 -7.34 23.56
CA ASP A 253 26.14 -7.00 23.81
C ASP A 253 27.04 -7.64 22.74
N GLY A 254 27.96 -6.84 22.21
CA GLY A 254 28.84 -7.20 21.10
C GLY A 254 28.15 -7.22 19.73
N GLY A 255 26.88 -6.84 19.61
CA GLY A 255 26.14 -6.81 18.36
C GLY A 255 26.58 -5.71 17.39
N SER A 256 26.05 -5.74 16.17
CA SER A 256 26.41 -4.83 15.07
C SER A 256 25.19 -4.08 14.52
N LEU A 257 25.39 -2.80 14.17
CA LEU A 257 24.39 -1.95 13.52
C LEU A 257 24.87 -1.51 12.14
N ILE A 258 24.01 -1.64 11.14
CA ILE A 258 24.20 -1.06 9.81
C ILE A 258 23.01 -0.16 9.53
N VAL A 259 23.24 1.14 9.49
CA VAL A 259 22.19 2.12 9.25
C VAL A 259 22.54 2.98 8.05
N LYS A 260 21.59 3.09 7.13
CA LYS A 260 21.69 4.03 6.02
C LYS A 260 21.52 5.45 6.53
N MET A 261 22.33 6.33 5.98
CA MET A 261 22.20 7.76 6.17
C MET A 261 22.53 8.50 4.88
N PHE A 262 22.48 9.82 4.92
CA PHE A 262 22.78 10.66 3.76
C PHE A 262 23.99 11.55 4.04
N THR A 263 23.81 12.86 3.99
CA THR A 263 24.84 13.80 4.41
C THR A 263 24.94 13.85 5.94
N MET A 264 25.97 14.54 6.45
CA MET A 264 26.26 14.68 7.88
C MET A 264 26.65 16.12 8.20
N TYR A 265 25.81 17.06 7.79
CA TYR A 265 26.07 18.50 7.93
C TYR A 265 25.28 19.13 9.09
N GLU A 266 24.14 18.54 9.46
CA GLU A 266 23.26 19.03 10.50
C GLU A 266 23.70 18.53 11.88
N HIS A 267 23.54 19.36 12.92
CA HIS A 267 23.91 18.97 14.29
C HIS A 267 23.24 17.67 14.73
N HIS A 268 22.04 17.37 14.21
CA HIS A 268 21.25 16.21 14.59
C HIS A 268 21.97 14.93 14.17
N THR A 269 22.43 14.87 12.92
CA THR A 269 23.21 13.76 12.39
C THR A 269 24.57 13.64 13.09
N VAL A 270 25.25 14.77 13.35
CA VAL A 270 26.53 14.77 14.06
C VAL A 270 26.38 14.22 15.48
N ALA A 271 25.32 14.60 16.18
CA ALA A 271 25.01 14.10 17.51
C ALA A 271 24.68 12.60 17.49
N ILE A 272 23.95 12.10 16.49
CA ILE A 272 23.69 10.66 16.31
C ILE A 272 25.00 9.90 16.08
N LEU A 273 25.89 10.40 15.23
CA LEU A 273 27.21 9.79 15.01
C LEU A 273 28.05 9.78 16.29
N PHE A 274 27.99 10.83 17.11
CA PHE A 274 28.66 10.88 18.40
C PHE A 274 28.10 9.84 19.38
N LEU A 275 26.77 9.70 19.44
CA LEU A 275 26.10 8.67 20.23
C LEU A 275 26.60 7.26 19.85
N LEU A 276 26.64 6.96 18.55
CA LEU A 276 27.15 5.68 18.04
C LEU A 276 28.63 5.49 18.37
N CYS A 277 29.46 6.53 18.23
CA CYS A 277 30.86 6.50 18.63
C CYS A 277 31.05 6.30 20.15
N CYS A 278 30.10 6.68 21.00
CA CYS A 278 30.19 6.36 22.42
C CYS A 278 29.83 4.90 22.73
N LEU A 279 28.97 4.30 21.90
CA LEU A 279 28.30 3.02 22.19
C LEU A 279 28.87 1.80 21.47
N PHE A 280 29.66 2.00 20.42
CA PHE A 280 30.25 0.91 19.64
C PHE A 280 31.78 1.00 19.68
N GLU A 281 32.46 -0.13 19.61
CA GLU A 281 33.94 -0.16 19.61
C GLU A 281 34.52 0.47 18.34
N GLU A 282 33.90 0.21 17.20
CA GLU A 282 34.30 0.75 15.90
C GLU A 282 33.10 1.31 15.14
N VAL A 283 33.30 2.45 14.48
CA VAL A 283 32.29 3.13 13.67
C VAL A 283 32.91 3.57 12.36
N GLU A 284 32.29 3.22 11.25
CA GLU A 284 32.79 3.50 9.91
C GLU A 284 31.69 3.95 8.96
N ILE A 285 31.98 4.97 8.15
CA ILE A 285 31.08 5.45 7.09
C ILE A 285 31.52 4.86 5.77
N ILE A 286 30.61 4.19 5.05
CA ILE A 286 30.90 3.47 3.80
C ILE A 286 29.93 3.93 2.70
N LYS A 287 30.45 4.19 1.51
CA LYS A 287 29.66 4.31 0.28
C LYS A 287 29.99 3.12 -0.64
N PRO A 288 29.16 2.06 -0.65
CA PRO A 288 29.37 0.91 -1.53
C PRO A 288 29.54 1.35 -2.99
N GLY A 289 30.46 0.72 -3.73
CA GLY A 289 30.72 1.00 -5.14
C GLY A 289 29.50 0.73 -6.02
N THR A 290 28.59 -0.12 -5.56
CA THR A 290 27.29 -0.42 -6.16
C THR A 290 26.20 0.62 -5.85
N SER A 291 26.40 1.51 -4.86
CA SER A 291 25.51 2.66 -4.64
C SER A 291 25.68 3.72 -5.73
N LYS A 292 24.61 4.46 -6.04
CA LYS A 292 24.63 5.46 -7.12
C LYS A 292 25.66 6.54 -6.77
N PRO A 293 26.67 6.81 -7.61
CA PRO A 293 27.79 7.65 -7.19
C PRO A 293 27.42 9.13 -7.01
N GLY A 294 26.37 9.61 -7.68
CA GLY A 294 25.90 11.00 -7.59
C GLY A 294 24.87 11.28 -6.49
N ASN A 295 24.44 10.28 -5.71
CA ASN A 295 23.53 10.49 -4.57
C ASN A 295 24.32 10.68 -3.26
N SER A 296 23.63 11.16 -2.23
CA SER A 296 24.21 11.38 -0.91
C SER A 296 24.14 10.15 0.01
N GLU A 297 23.62 9.03 -0.45
CA GLU A 297 23.49 7.80 0.35
C GLU A 297 24.86 7.23 0.75
N VAL A 298 25.02 6.97 2.04
CA VAL A 298 26.13 6.26 2.69
C VAL A 298 25.57 5.37 3.80
N TYR A 299 26.39 4.48 4.36
CA TYR A 299 26.02 3.60 5.47
C TYR A 299 26.97 3.82 6.63
N CYS A 300 26.43 3.94 7.84
CA CYS A 300 27.18 3.89 9.08
C CYS A 300 27.18 2.44 9.57
N VAL A 301 28.37 1.84 9.63
CA VAL A 301 28.59 0.46 10.10
C VAL A 301 29.24 0.55 11.47
N CYS A 302 28.55 0.04 12.48
CA CYS A 302 28.98 0.04 13.88
C CYS A 302 29.12 -1.41 14.36
N THR A 303 30.26 -1.76 14.96
CA THR A 303 30.52 -3.13 15.44
C THR A 303 30.89 -3.14 16.92
N CYS A 304 30.60 -4.25 17.58
CA CYS A 304 30.82 -4.47 19.00
C CYS A 304 30.08 -3.43 19.87
N PHE A 305 28.75 -3.51 19.90
CA PHE A 305 27.93 -2.71 20.81
C PHE A 305 28.35 -2.95 22.27
N ALA A 306 28.59 -1.87 23.03
CA ALA A 306 29.01 -1.93 24.43
C ALA A 306 27.93 -2.51 25.37
N GLY A 307 26.68 -2.58 24.89
CA GLY A 307 25.56 -3.17 25.60
C GLY A 307 24.65 -2.14 26.27
N PRO A 308 23.38 -2.51 26.57
CA PRO A 308 22.43 -1.62 27.21
C PRO A 308 22.88 -1.13 28.59
N ALA A 309 23.73 -1.89 29.30
CA ALA A 309 24.26 -1.49 30.60
C ALA A 309 25.16 -0.24 30.55
N TYR A 310 25.73 0.08 29.37
CA TYR A 310 26.51 1.30 29.16
C TYR A 310 25.62 2.54 28.99
N LEU A 311 24.33 2.36 28.68
CA LEU A 311 23.32 3.40 28.70
C LEU A 311 22.70 3.42 30.09
N SER A 312 22.90 4.50 30.85
CA SER A 312 22.16 4.66 32.10
C SER A 312 20.65 4.66 31.82
N LYS A 313 19.87 4.12 32.76
CA LYS A 313 18.40 4.06 32.63
C LYS A 313 17.81 5.43 32.30
N ASP A 314 18.26 6.47 33.00
CA ASP A 314 17.80 7.85 32.82
C ASP A 314 18.14 8.41 31.43
N LEU A 315 19.33 8.07 30.89
CA LEU A 315 19.73 8.50 29.55
C LEU A 315 18.89 7.79 28.49
N LEU A 316 18.66 6.48 28.65
CA LEU A 316 17.83 5.70 27.75
C LEU A 316 16.39 6.24 27.73
N GLU A 317 15.79 6.48 28.91
CA GLU A 317 14.45 7.07 29.03
C GLU A 317 14.37 8.42 28.31
N LYS A 318 15.39 9.27 28.48
CA LYS A 318 15.40 10.59 27.86
C LYS A 318 15.62 10.57 26.34
N VAL A 319 16.38 9.61 25.82
CA VAL A 319 16.45 9.32 24.38
C VAL A 319 15.10 8.79 23.87
N GLN A 320 14.43 7.94 24.63
CA GLN A 320 13.11 7.41 24.24
C GLN A 320 12.00 8.47 24.23
N THR A 321 12.11 9.55 25.00
CA THR A 321 11.15 10.67 25.02
C THR A 321 10.86 11.26 23.64
N TYR A 322 11.86 11.26 22.74
CA TYR A 322 11.72 11.78 21.38
C TYR A 322 11.58 10.68 20.32
N TYR A 323 11.21 9.46 20.72
CA TYR A 323 10.83 8.39 19.79
C TYR A 323 9.43 8.63 19.23
N THR A 324 9.34 9.56 18.29
CA THR A 324 8.09 9.99 17.66
C THR A 324 8.38 10.50 16.25
N SER A 325 7.34 10.78 15.47
CA SER A 325 7.48 11.46 14.18
C SER A 325 7.85 12.95 14.32
N LEU A 326 7.82 13.51 15.53
CA LEU A 326 8.16 14.91 15.80
C LEU A 326 9.66 15.07 16.04
N THR A 327 10.29 15.94 15.26
CA THR A 327 11.69 16.32 15.48
C THR A 327 11.83 17.14 16.75
N PRO A 328 12.81 16.86 17.63
CA PRO A 328 13.09 17.68 18.81
C PRO A 328 13.41 19.13 18.45
N GLU A 329 12.88 20.08 19.22
CA GLU A 329 13.24 21.50 19.11
C GLU A 329 14.65 21.79 19.65
N LYS A 330 15.22 20.89 20.46
CA LYS A 330 16.51 21.04 21.13
C LYS A 330 17.53 20.05 20.59
N ALA A 331 18.81 20.39 20.67
CA ALA A 331 19.89 19.52 20.21
C ALA A 331 20.03 18.29 21.12
N LEU A 332 20.26 17.11 20.54
CA LEU A 332 20.50 15.87 21.29
C LEU A 332 21.67 16.04 22.27
N PHE A 333 22.79 16.61 21.82
CA PHE A 333 23.91 16.99 22.68
C PHE A 333 24.20 18.49 22.52
N PRO A 334 24.50 19.22 23.61
CA PRO A 334 25.07 20.55 23.52
C PRO A 334 26.42 20.52 22.80
N HIS A 335 26.79 21.63 22.15
CA HIS A 335 28.04 21.71 21.38
C HIS A 335 29.27 21.43 22.25
N GLU A 336 29.29 21.88 23.51
CA GLU A 336 30.42 21.67 24.42
C GLU A 336 30.70 20.20 24.77
N TYR A 337 29.74 19.30 24.54
CA TYR A 337 29.91 17.86 24.78
C TYR A 337 30.46 17.11 23.55
N LEU A 338 30.58 17.77 22.41
CA LEU A 338 31.17 17.20 21.20
C LEU A 338 32.69 17.47 21.21
N PRO A 339 33.55 16.45 21.36
CA PRO A 339 35.00 16.67 21.38
C PRO A 339 35.51 17.26 20.06
N GLU A 340 36.44 18.22 20.12
CA GLU A 340 36.99 18.88 18.93
C GLU A 340 37.58 17.88 17.94
N ASN A 341 38.34 16.88 18.42
CA ASN A 341 38.92 15.83 17.59
C ASN A 341 37.85 14.96 16.89
N PHE A 342 36.67 14.78 17.50
CA PHE A 342 35.55 14.11 16.86
C PHE A 342 34.93 14.97 15.77
N ILE A 343 34.69 16.26 16.05
CA ILE A 343 34.16 17.22 15.07
C ILE A 343 35.08 17.30 13.84
N GLU A 344 36.40 17.36 14.04
CA GLU A 344 37.39 17.36 12.94
C GLU A 344 37.32 16.10 12.06
N LYS A 345 37.14 14.92 12.68
CA LYS A 345 36.94 13.67 11.93
C LYS A 345 35.64 13.72 11.12
N VAL A 346 34.55 14.23 11.70
CA VAL A 346 33.26 14.40 10.99
C VAL A 346 33.41 15.37 9.82
N ILE A 347 34.07 16.52 9.99
CA ILE A 347 34.33 17.49 8.92
C ILE A 347 35.13 16.84 7.78
N THR A 348 36.18 16.08 8.12
CA THR A 348 37.01 15.38 7.14
C THR A 348 36.20 14.35 6.37
N CYS A 349 35.44 13.52 7.08
CA CYS A 349 34.53 12.53 6.49
C CYS A 349 33.52 13.19 5.53
N ALA A 350 32.84 14.23 6.01
CA ALA A 350 31.83 14.97 5.27
C ALA A 350 32.40 15.61 3.99
N LYS A 351 33.62 16.16 4.07
CA LYS A 351 34.36 16.69 2.92
C LYS A 351 34.69 15.60 1.91
N THR A 352 35.24 14.48 2.35
CA THR A 352 35.61 13.35 1.46
C THR A 352 34.40 12.82 0.68
N PHE A 353 33.28 12.56 1.34
CA PHE A 353 32.07 12.07 0.64
C PHE A 353 31.43 13.14 -0.26
N SER A 354 31.50 14.42 0.13
CA SER A 354 31.07 15.54 -0.72
C SER A 354 31.90 15.63 -2.01
N GLU A 355 33.22 15.46 -1.92
CA GLU A 355 34.11 15.45 -3.08
C GLU A 355 33.81 14.26 -4.01
N PHE A 356 33.59 13.06 -3.46
CA PHE A 356 33.17 11.90 -4.27
C PHE A 356 31.87 12.16 -5.03
N GLN A 357 30.87 12.75 -4.37
CA GLN A 357 29.59 13.06 -5.00
C GLN A 357 29.73 14.16 -6.05
N THR A 358 30.44 15.24 -5.74
CA THR A 358 30.71 16.37 -6.64
C THR A 358 31.40 15.91 -7.91
N ASN A 359 32.47 15.11 -7.77
CA ASN A 359 33.19 14.53 -8.90
C ASN A 359 32.29 13.63 -9.77
N ALA A 360 31.41 12.85 -9.14
CA ALA A 360 30.47 12.00 -9.86
C ALA A 360 29.40 12.80 -10.62
N ILE A 361 28.87 13.88 -10.03
CA ILE A 361 27.90 14.77 -10.69
C ILE A 361 28.55 15.46 -11.88
N ASN A 362 29.69 16.13 -11.68
CA ASN A 362 30.40 16.86 -12.73
C ASN A 362 30.81 15.95 -13.89
N ARG A 363 31.34 14.75 -13.59
CA ARG A 363 31.63 13.74 -14.62
C ARG A 363 30.38 13.39 -15.43
N ASN A 364 29.23 13.20 -14.78
CA ASN A 364 28.02 12.83 -15.50
C ASN A 364 27.47 13.99 -16.34
N ILE A 365 27.60 15.24 -15.90
CA ILE A 365 27.26 16.43 -16.69
C ILE A 365 28.14 16.48 -17.94
N GLU A 366 29.46 16.37 -17.78
CA GLU A 366 30.41 16.37 -18.90
C GLU A 366 30.09 15.25 -19.91
N LEU A 367 29.80 14.04 -19.42
CA LEU A 367 29.41 12.91 -20.27
C LEU A 367 28.02 13.09 -20.89
N PHE A 368 27.12 13.85 -20.27
CA PHE A 368 25.77 14.10 -20.79
C PHE A 368 25.86 15.03 -22.00
N ASP A 369 26.67 16.08 -21.89
CA ASP A 369 26.83 17.09 -22.94
C ASP A 369 27.79 16.59 -24.05
N HIS A 370 28.83 15.80 -23.71
CA HIS A 370 29.90 15.38 -24.63
C HIS A 370 30.31 13.90 -24.47
N PHE A 371 29.55 12.97 -25.08
CA PHE A 371 29.84 11.53 -24.99
C PHE A 371 30.54 10.93 -26.23
N SER A 372 31.87 10.88 -26.22
CA SER A 372 32.63 10.31 -27.34
C SER A 372 32.59 8.76 -27.38
N LYS A 373 32.70 8.19 -28.58
CA LYS A 373 32.80 6.73 -28.79
C LYS A 373 33.95 6.09 -27.98
N GLY A 374 35.09 6.78 -27.87
CA GLY A 374 36.25 6.34 -27.09
C GLY A 374 35.96 6.26 -25.59
N LYS A 375 35.33 7.30 -25.02
CA LYS A 375 34.90 7.32 -23.60
C LYS A 375 33.92 6.17 -23.31
N TRP A 376 32.95 5.92 -24.20
CA TRP A 376 32.03 4.80 -24.06
C TRP A 376 32.74 3.44 -24.11
N LYS A 377 33.67 3.22 -25.06
CA LYS A 377 34.41 1.96 -25.18
C LYS A 377 35.21 1.65 -23.91
N PHE A 378 35.88 2.65 -23.35
CA PHE A 378 36.58 2.51 -22.07
C PHE A 378 35.61 2.21 -20.92
N LEU A 379 34.53 2.98 -20.79
CA LEU A 379 33.56 2.81 -19.72
C LEU A 379 32.89 1.44 -19.78
N ASN A 380 32.50 0.97 -20.96
CA ASN A 380 31.89 -0.35 -21.11
C ASN A 380 32.86 -1.48 -20.73
N LYS A 381 34.16 -1.33 -21.05
CA LYS A 381 35.18 -2.27 -20.59
C LYS A 381 35.31 -2.26 -19.06
N LEU A 382 35.33 -1.07 -18.44
CA LEU A 382 35.35 -0.93 -16.99
C LEU A 382 34.10 -1.54 -16.34
N ARG A 383 32.91 -1.33 -16.90
CA ARG A 383 31.64 -1.87 -16.38
C ARG A 383 31.63 -3.40 -16.36
N LYS A 384 32.15 -4.04 -17.41
CA LYS A 384 32.28 -5.51 -17.46
C LYS A 384 33.29 -6.01 -16.43
N TYR A 385 34.47 -5.38 -16.38
CA TYR A 385 35.50 -5.70 -15.39
C TYR A 385 34.96 -5.59 -13.96
N LEU A 386 34.25 -4.51 -13.61
CA LEU A 386 33.70 -4.31 -12.27
C LEU A 386 32.64 -5.35 -11.89
N ALA A 387 31.88 -5.86 -12.86
CA ALA A 387 30.90 -6.91 -12.61
C ALA A 387 31.56 -8.24 -12.24
N GLU A 388 32.63 -8.62 -12.95
CA GLU A 388 33.44 -9.81 -12.65
C GLU A 388 34.24 -9.62 -11.35
N GLU A 389 34.87 -8.45 -11.20
CA GLU A 389 35.64 -8.09 -10.00
C GLU A 389 34.77 -8.13 -8.75
N PHE A 390 33.50 -7.72 -8.81
CA PHE A 390 32.58 -7.81 -7.67
C PHE A 390 32.44 -9.25 -7.18
N VAL A 391 32.24 -10.20 -8.10
CA VAL A 391 32.10 -11.63 -7.78
C VAL A 391 33.38 -12.16 -7.14
N HIS A 392 34.54 -11.87 -7.75
CA HIS A 392 35.83 -12.34 -7.26
C HIS A 392 36.23 -11.71 -5.92
N ARG A 393 36.08 -10.39 -5.79
CA ARG A 393 36.50 -9.62 -4.62
C ARG A 393 35.70 -9.97 -3.38
N PHE A 394 34.39 -10.15 -3.52
CA PHE A 394 33.49 -10.42 -2.41
C PHE A 394 33.11 -11.91 -2.30
N ASN A 395 33.78 -12.79 -3.06
CA ASN A 395 33.54 -14.24 -3.06
C ASN A 395 32.04 -14.59 -3.18
N VAL A 396 31.36 -14.03 -4.19
CA VAL A 396 29.94 -14.31 -4.40
C VAL A 396 29.78 -15.66 -5.09
N GLN A 397 29.18 -16.63 -4.40
CA GLN A 397 29.02 -18.01 -4.89
C GLN A 397 27.56 -18.30 -5.25
N SER A 398 27.32 -19.27 -6.15
CA SER A 398 25.95 -19.68 -6.44
C SER A 398 25.37 -20.43 -5.24
N LEU A 399 24.09 -20.18 -4.95
CA LEU A 399 23.36 -20.82 -3.85
C LEU A 399 22.25 -21.67 -4.45
N GLU A 400 22.14 -22.93 -4.00
CA GLU A 400 21.03 -23.79 -4.43
C GLU A 400 19.71 -23.22 -3.93
N GLN A 401 18.67 -23.33 -4.76
CA GLN A 401 17.36 -22.72 -4.48
C GLN A 401 16.74 -23.20 -3.15
N GLY A 402 17.06 -24.42 -2.70
CA GLY A 402 16.60 -24.95 -1.42
C GLY A 402 17.12 -24.19 -0.19
N TYR A 403 18.18 -23.40 -0.34
CA TYR A 403 18.74 -22.57 0.73
C TYR A 403 18.28 -21.11 0.67
N SER A 404 17.48 -20.73 -0.33
CA SER A 404 16.82 -19.42 -0.36
C SER A 404 15.84 -19.26 0.81
N VAL A 405 15.52 -18.02 1.17
CA VAL A 405 14.51 -17.74 2.21
C VAL A 405 13.13 -18.19 1.76
N VAL A 406 12.82 -18.03 0.46
CA VAL A 406 11.57 -18.44 -0.17
C VAL A 406 11.87 -19.46 -1.29
N PRO A 407 12.16 -20.74 -0.95
CA PRO A 407 12.66 -21.73 -1.91
C PRO A 407 11.65 -22.08 -3.00
N HIS A 408 10.35 -21.97 -2.73
CA HIS A 408 9.27 -22.32 -3.66
C HIS A 408 8.91 -21.22 -4.66
N VAL A 409 9.48 -20.02 -4.55
CA VAL A 409 9.20 -18.90 -5.46
C VAL A 409 10.50 -18.38 -6.08
N HIS A 410 10.52 -18.28 -7.41
CA HIS A 410 11.67 -17.66 -8.08
C HIS A 410 11.58 -16.12 -7.97
N LEU A 411 12.44 -15.54 -7.14
CA LEU A 411 12.57 -14.09 -6.96
C LEU A 411 13.97 -13.65 -7.39
N ASP A 412 14.11 -13.04 -8.57
CA ASP A 412 15.39 -12.51 -9.08
C ASP A 412 15.60 -11.01 -8.75
N GLY A 413 14.62 -10.40 -8.08
CA GLY A 413 14.58 -8.95 -7.81
C GLY A 413 14.02 -8.10 -8.94
N THR A 414 13.40 -8.70 -9.97
CA THR A 414 12.57 -7.98 -10.97
C THR A 414 11.08 -8.13 -10.73
N GLN A 415 10.66 -9.21 -10.06
CA GLN A 415 9.26 -9.55 -9.78
C GLN A 415 8.90 -9.21 -8.33
N LEU A 416 8.99 -7.93 -7.98
CA LEU A 416 8.72 -7.46 -6.62
C LEU A 416 7.22 -7.50 -6.25
N SER A 417 6.35 -7.40 -7.27
CA SER A 417 4.89 -7.38 -7.13
C SER A 417 4.23 -8.61 -7.77
N TYR A 418 3.02 -8.95 -7.31
CA TYR A 418 2.20 -10.05 -7.87
C TYR A 418 1.61 -9.72 -9.26
N TRP A 419 1.68 -8.47 -9.72
CA TRP A 419 1.19 -8.03 -11.02
C TRP A 419 2.35 -7.50 -11.90
N PRO A 420 2.88 -8.27 -12.87
CA PRO A 420 4.12 -7.93 -13.60
C PRO A 420 4.03 -6.79 -14.63
N GLU A 421 2.83 -6.43 -15.08
CA GLU A 421 2.61 -5.28 -16.00
C GLU A 421 3.02 -3.94 -15.34
N SER A 422 3.26 -3.98 -14.03
CA SER A 422 3.89 -2.97 -13.19
C SER A 422 5.36 -2.68 -13.52
N ARG A 423 5.94 -3.11 -14.66
CA ARG A 423 7.35 -2.74 -15.03
C ARG A 423 7.58 -1.23 -15.11
N GLN A 424 6.54 -0.44 -15.39
CA GLN A 424 6.58 1.02 -15.26
C GLN A 424 6.36 1.48 -13.80
N GLU A 425 5.49 0.82 -13.01
CA GLU A 425 5.22 1.14 -11.59
C GLU A 425 6.38 0.78 -10.62
N THR A 426 7.09 -0.33 -10.84
CA THR A 426 8.16 -0.84 -9.94
C THR A 426 9.41 0.05 -9.89
N TYR A 427 9.60 0.92 -10.89
CA TYR A 427 10.63 1.97 -10.88
C TYR A 427 10.11 3.33 -10.40
N CYS A 428 8.83 3.40 -10.03
CA CYS A 428 8.05 4.59 -9.72
C CYS A 428 7.49 4.57 -8.28
N ASN A 429 8.27 4.06 -7.32
CA ASN A 429 7.98 4.15 -5.87
C ASN A 429 7.99 5.60 -5.31
N SER A 430 7.87 6.63 -6.15
CA SER A 430 7.75 8.03 -5.73
C SER A 430 6.32 8.58 -5.90
N GLY A 431 5.35 7.78 -6.35
CA GLY A 431 3.93 8.19 -6.47
C GLY A 431 3.68 9.38 -7.42
N ILE A 432 4.70 9.80 -8.15
CA ILE A 432 4.67 10.84 -9.18
C ILE A 432 5.62 10.33 -10.26
N HIS A 433 5.12 10.12 -11.47
CA HIS A 433 5.98 10.15 -12.65
C HIS A 433 6.56 11.55 -12.71
N HIS A 434 7.68 11.78 -12.02
CA HIS A 434 8.44 13.01 -12.21
C HIS A 434 8.91 12.94 -13.66
N THR A 435 8.25 13.68 -14.52
CA THR A 435 8.65 13.96 -15.89
C THR A 435 9.16 15.39 -15.94
N GLY A 436 9.95 15.70 -16.97
CA GLY A 436 10.55 17.02 -17.10
C GLY A 436 11.64 17.31 -16.06
N SER A 437 12.11 18.55 -16.10
CA SER A 437 13.10 19.11 -15.17
C SER A 437 12.46 19.47 -13.83
N TYR A 438 13.28 19.79 -12.82
CA TYR A 438 12.76 20.33 -11.55
C TYR A 438 12.00 21.64 -11.77
N VAL A 439 12.47 22.47 -12.70
CA VAL A 439 11.81 23.72 -13.09
C VAL A 439 10.42 23.46 -13.69
N ASP A 440 10.30 22.46 -14.56
CA ASP A 440 9.01 22.08 -15.15
C ASP A 440 8.04 21.60 -14.06
N ARG A 441 8.51 20.86 -13.05
CA ARG A 441 7.68 20.42 -11.93
C ARG A 441 7.19 21.56 -11.06
N ILE A 442 8.03 22.56 -10.78
CA ILE A 442 7.61 23.79 -10.09
C ILE A 442 6.56 24.55 -10.92
N ALA A 443 6.70 24.57 -12.24
CA ALA A 443 5.71 25.19 -13.10
C ALA A 443 4.38 24.41 -13.06
N MET A 444 4.42 23.08 -13.16
CA MET A 444 3.24 22.20 -13.06
C MET A 444 2.57 22.29 -11.69
N SER A 445 3.33 22.45 -10.59
CA SER A 445 2.75 22.57 -9.25
C SER A 445 1.92 23.85 -9.07
N LYS A 446 2.05 24.82 -9.97
CA LYS A 446 1.25 26.06 -9.99
C LYS A 446 -0.06 25.94 -10.79
N LEU A 447 -0.24 24.87 -11.57
CA LEU A 447 -1.47 24.62 -12.33
C LEU A 447 -2.61 24.15 -11.42
N GLY A 448 -3.86 24.31 -11.86
CA GLY A 448 -5.03 23.76 -11.18
C GLY A 448 -5.00 22.23 -11.15
N TRP A 449 -5.62 21.61 -10.14
CA TRP A 449 -5.59 20.14 -9.99
C TRP A 449 -6.13 19.40 -11.23
N HIS A 450 -7.19 19.91 -11.85
CA HIS A 450 -7.85 19.34 -13.05
C HIS A 450 -7.00 19.47 -14.33
N GLU A 451 -5.96 20.31 -14.31
CA GLU A 451 -4.97 20.44 -15.40
C GLU A 451 -3.78 19.49 -15.17
N ARG A 452 -3.51 19.12 -13.91
CA ARG A 452 -2.43 18.20 -13.53
C ARG A 452 -2.81 16.73 -13.68
N VAL A 453 -4.09 16.39 -13.56
CA VAL A 453 -4.59 15.03 -13.82
C VAL A 453 -4.52 14.77 -15.33
N VAL A 454 -3.48 14.04 -15.75
CA VAL A 454 -3.25 13.71 -17.17
C VAL A 454 -4.10 12.49 -17.51
N LEU A 455 -5.30 12.74 -18.04
CA LEU A 455 -6.07 11.70 -18.72
C LEU A 455 -5.50 11.51 -20.14
N PRO A 456 -5.53 10.30 -20.73
CA PRO A 456 -5.08 10.07 -22.10
C PRO A 456 -5.66 11.13 -23.06
N GLN A 457 -4.81 11.79 -23.84
CA GLN A 457 -5.20 12.93 -24.70
C GLN A 457 -6.29 12.56 -25.72
N ASP A 458 -6.39 11.28 -26.09
CA ASP A 458 -7.38 10.77 -27.04
C ASP A 458 -8.80 10.64 -26.45
N GLU A 459 -8.98 10.80 -25.13
CA GLU A 459 -10.28 10.61 -24.44
C GLU A 459 -10.92 11.92 -23.93
N MET A 460 -10.27 13.07 -24.14
CA MET A 460 -10.71 14.34 -23.54
C MET A 460 -11.02 15.41 -24.58
N PRO A 461 -12.29 15.62 -24.96
CA PRO A 461 -12.67 16.71 -25.86
C PRO A 461 -12.35 18.07 -25.22
N SER A 462 -11.98 19.05 -26.06
CA SER A 462 -11.68 20.43 -25.65
C SER A 462 -12.90 21.17 -25.06
N PHE A 463 -14.10 20.65 -25.29
CA PHE A 463 -15.36 21.19 -24.80
C PHE A 463 -16.25 20.04 -24.31
N VAL A 464 -16.82 20.19 -23.10
CA VAL A 464 -17.72 19.21 -22.48
C VAL A 464 -19.10 19.86 -22.36
N THR A 465 -20.14 19.19 -22.86
CA THR A 465 -21.55 19.65 -22.75
C THR A 465 -22.35 18.76 -21.81
N GLU A 466 -23.44 19.30 -21.28
CA GLU A 466 -24.41 18.53 -20.48
C GLU A 466 -24.97 17.34 -21.26
N ASP A 467 -25.37 17.55 -22.52
CA ASP A 467 -25.90 16.47 -23.37
C ASP A 467 -24.91 15.34 -23.61
N ALA A 468 -23.63 15.66 -23.79
CA ALA A 468 -22.58 14.65 -23.98
C ALA A 468 -22.40 13.82 -22.71
N LEU A 469 -22.40 14.46 -21.54
CA LEU A 469 -22.35 13.77 -20.25
C LEU A 469 -23.59 12.89 -20.06
N VAL A 470 -24.80 13.44 -20.20
CA VAL A 470 -26.05 12.68 -20.08
C VAL A 470 -26.09 11.49 -21.06
N HIS A 471 -25.60 11.66 -22.28
CA HIS A 471 -25.50 10.57 -23.25
C HIS A 471 -24.52 9.48 -22.80
N GLU A 472 -23.35 9.84 -22.28
CA GLU A 472 -22.40 8.88 -21.71
C GLU A 472 -23.01 8.10 -20.55
N ILE A 473 -23.82 8.72 -19.69
CA ILE A 473 -24.50 8.08 -18.53
C ILE A 473 -25.44 6.97 -18.98
N ILE A 474 -26.22 7.23 -20.03
CA ILE A 474 -27.24 6.31 -20.54
C ILE A 474 -26.60 5.10 -21.24
N HIS A 475 -25.50 5.31 -21.97
CA HIS A 475 -24.83 4.28 -22.76
C HIS A 475 -23.67 3.60 -22.04
N SER A 476 -23.61 3.74 -20.72
CA SER A 476 -22.40 3.58 -19.95
C SER A 476 -22.05 2.12 -19.58
N VAL A 477 -22.71 1.11 -20.15
CA VAL A 477 -22.55 -0.27 -19.66
C VAL A 477 -21.81 -1.17 -20.62
N GLU A 478 -20.79 -1.80 -20.07
CA GLU A 478 -19.90 -2.77 -20.70
C GLU A 478 -20.42 -4.21 -20.56
N SER A 479 -19.72 -5.12 -21.24
CA SER A 479 -19.81 -6.56 -20.98
C SER A 479 -19.55 -6.87 -19.50
N ILE A 480 -20.43 -7.65 -18.88
CA ILE A 480 -20.26 -8.10 -17.49
C ILE A 480 -19.22 -9.22 -17.45
N GLU A 481 -18.16 -9.01 -16.69
CA GLU A 481 -17.14 -10.02 -16.42
C GLU A 481 -17.50 -10.82 -15.16
N TRP A 482 -17.73 -12.12 -15.33
CA TRP A 482 -18.05 -13.04 -14.24
C TRP A 482 -16.80 -13.77 -13.76
N LEU A 483 -16.54 -13.68 -12.45
CA LEU A 483 -15.55 -14.52 -11.78
C LEU A 483 -16.24 -15.80 -11.28
N LYS A 484 -15.81 -16.96 -11.78
CA LYS A 484 -16.29 -18.26 -11.31
C LYS A 484 -15.98 -18.47 -9.83
N GLY A 485 -16.83 -19.23 -9.14
CA GLY A 485 -16.72 -19.54 -7.73
C GLY A 485 -15.38 -20.18 -7.37
N GLY A 486 -14.85 -19.76 -6.24
CA GLY A 486 -13.57 -20.24 -5.72
C GLY A 486 -13.73 -21.47 -4.84
N HIS A 487 -12.62 -22.16 -4.61
CA HIS A 487 -12.54 -23.23 -3.63
C HIS A 487 -11.31 -22.98 -2.72
N THR A 488 -11.48 -23.24 -1.43
CA THR A 488 -10.38 -23.28 -0.46
C THR A 488 -10.62 -24.43 0.48
N SER A 489 -9.58 -25.22 0.76
CA SER A 489 -9.61 -26.32 1.72
C SER A 489 -9.46 -25.85 3.18
N ASP A 490 -9.10 -24.59 3.38
CA ASP A 490 -8.72 -24.03 4.67
C ASP A 490 -9.48 -22.73 4.95
N VAL A 491 -10.53 -22.86 5.77
CA VAL A 491 -11.40 -21.76 6.27
C VAL A 491 -11.43 -21.70 7.79
N GLN A 492 -10.62 -22.50 8.48
CA GLN A 492 -10.60 -22.54 9.94
C GLN A 492 -9.49 -21.63 10.46
N HIS A 493 -9.70 -21.03 11.64
CA HIS A 493 -8.68 -20.24 12.35
C HIS A 493 -8.19 -18.97 11.63
N TRP A 494 -9.06 -18.29 10.88
CA TRP A 494 -8.73 -16.96 10.35
C TRP A 494 -8.69 -15.93 11.49
N ASN A 495 -7.59 -15.18 11.55
CA ASN A 495 -7.39 -14.14 12.55
C ASN A 495 -8.07 -12.83 12.13
N ILE A 496 -8.47 -12.05 13.13
CA ILE A 496 -9.04 -10.71 12.96
C ILE A 496 -7.96 -9.71 13.36
N ASP A 497 -7.50 -8.92 12.39
CA ASP A 497 -6.42 -7.95 12.57
C ASP A 497 -7.02 -6.59 12.97
N LEU A 498 -6.80 -6.20 14.24
CA LEU A 498 -7.19 -4.90 14.76
C LEU A 498 -6.03 -3.91 14.67
N GLY A 499 -6.19 -2.88 13.86
CA GLY A 499 -5.19 -1.83 13.64
C GLY A 499 -5.75 -0.44 13.89
N LYS A 500 -4.97 0.59 13.58
CA LYS A 500 -5.37 2.00 13.64
C LYS A 500 -6.49 2.29 12.64
N THR A 501 -7.45 3.12 13.01
CA THR A 501 -8.54 3.50 12.10
C THR A 501 -8.00 4.21 10.86
N ILE A 502 -8.32 3.67 9.68
CA ILE A 502 -8.08 4.32 8.39
C ILE A 502 -9.10 5.45 8.24
N ARG A 503 -8.63 6.67 8.01
CA ARG A 503 -9.49 7.85 7.77
C ARG A 503 -9.62 8.21 6.30
N VAL A 504 -8.57 7.92 5.54
CA VAL A 504 -8.47 8.16 4.10
C VAL A 504 -7.69 7.00 3.51
N ILE A 505 -8.19 6.42 2.42
CA ILE A 505 -7.48 5.40 1.64
C ILE A 505 -6.39 6.10 0.84
N GLN A 506 -5.13 5.93 1.23
CA GLN A 506 -3.96 6.53 0.57
C GLN A 506 -3.24 5.55 -0.36
N SER A 507 -3.49 4.24 -0.19
CA SER A 507 -2.99 3.20 -1.06
C SER A 507 -3.96 2.02 -1.11
N SER A 508 -3.85 1.21 -2.15
CA SER A 508 -4.54 -0.07 -2.24
C SER A 508 -3.70 -1.04 -3.06
N ARG A 509 -3.57 -2.30 -2.62
CA ARG A 509 -2.98 -3.36 -3.44
C ARG A 509 -3.92 -3.86 -4.53
N PHE A 510 -5.19 -3.44 -4.48
CA PHE A 510 -6.24 -3.82 -5.39
C PHE A 510 -6.53 -2.72 -6.42
N CYS A 511 -5.73 -1.66 -6.49
CA CYS A 511 -5.88 -0.61 -7.50
C CYS A 511 -4.51 -0.09 -7.93
N LEU A 512 -4.45 0.57 -9.09
CA LEU A 512 -3.26 1.27 -9.54
C LEU A 512 -2.91 2.41 -8.57
N ALA A 513 -1.67 2.38 -8.04
CA ALA A 513 -1.22 3.30 -7.00
C ALA A 513 -1.37 4.80 -7.35
N THR A 514 -1.13 5.17 -8.61
CA THR A 514 -1.22 6.57 -9.07
C THR A 514 -2.64 7.10 -9.04
N LEU A 515 -3.62 6.26 -9.39
CA LEU A 515 -5.02 6.65 -9.46
C LEU A 515 -5.61 7.02 -8.09
N ILE A 516 -5.18 6.34 -7.02
CA ILE A 516 -5.65 6.64 -5.65
C ILE A 516 -5.22 8.06 -5.24
N SER A 517 -3.98 8.44 -5.52
CA SER A 517 -3.50 9.80 -5.24
C SER A 517 -4.26 10.83 -6.05
N GLU A 518 -4.49 10.57 -7.34
CA GLU A 518 -5.21 11.50 -8.23
C GLU A 518 -6.69 11.64 -7.83
N LEU A 519 -7.35 10.54 -7.46
CA LEU A 519 -8.73 10.55 -6.97
C LEU A 519 -8.86 11.33 -5.65
N ASN A 520 -7.92 11.16 -4.72
CA ASN A 520 -7.90 11.92 -3.47
C ASN A 520 -7.69 13.42 -3.73
N ASP A 521 -6.77 13.78 -4.62
CA ASP A 521 -6.56 15.18 -5.04
C ASP A 521 -7.84 15.76 -5.65
N ALA A 522 -8.53 15.00 -6.51
CA ALA A 522 -9.78 15.41 -7.14
C ALA A 522 -10.91 15.60 -6.10
N ARG A 523 -11.15 14.62 -5.23
CA ARG A 523 -12.18 14.70 -4.16
C ARG A 523 -11.93 15.88 -3.22
N THR A 524 -10.67 16.18 -2.93
CA THR A 524 -10.30 17.28 -2.02
C THR A 524 -10.48 18.66 -2.66
N ASN A 525 -10.15 18.80 -3.95
CA ASN A 525 -10.02 20.12 -4.58
C ASN A 525 -11.12 20.46 -5.61
N ALA A 526 -11.93 19.50 -6.05
CA ALA A 526 -12.96 19.74 -7.06
C ALA A 526 -14.11 20.59 -6.49
N LYS A 527 -14.38 21.73 -7.12
CA LYS A 527 -15.45 22.65 -6.72
C LYS A 527 -16.83 22.02 -6.85
N ILE A 528 -17.00 21.01 -7.70
CA ILE A 528 -18.27 20.26 -7.83
C ILE A 528 -18.72 19.61 -6.51
N PHE A 529 -17.81 19.32 -5.58
CA PHE A 529 -18.14 18.75 -4.27
C PHE A 529 -18.31 19.79 -3.16
N HIS A 530 -17.64 20.93 -3.29
CA HIS A 530 -17.46 21.90 -2.20
C HIS A 530 -18.23 23.21 -2.38
N THR A 531 -18.86 23.43 -3.53
CA THR A 531 -19.69 24.62 -3.81
C THR A 531 -21.15 24.25 -4.01
N ASN A 532 -22.07 25.14 -3.64
CA ASN A 532 -23.51 24.89 -3.80
C ASN A 532 -23.88 24.73 -5.28
N GLU A 533 -23.37 25.61 -6.14
CA GLU A 533 -23.62 25.57 -7.58
C GLU A 533 -22.99 24.32 -8.23
N GLY A 534 -21.87 23.84 -7.67
CA GLY A 534 -21.23 22.59 -8.10
C GLY A 534 -22.08 21.36 -7.77
N LYS A 535 -22.64 21.31 -6.55
CA LYS A 535 -23.57 20.26 -6.13
C LYS A 535 -24.84 20.25 -6.96
N GLU A 536 -25.41 21.43 -7.21
CA GLU A 536 -26.60 21.61 -8.06
C GLU A 536 -26.36 21.13 -9.50
N LEU A 537 -25.17 21.37 -10.07
CA LEU A 537 -24.79 20.85 -11.39
C LEU A 537 -24.82 19.32 -11.42
N VAL A 538 -24.25 18.67 -10.40
CA VAL A 538 -24.26 17.20 -10.30
C VAL A 538 -25.69 16.66 -10.20
N GLU A 539 -26.53 17.27 -9.37
CA GLU A 539 -27.94 16.91 -9.21
C GLU A 539 -28.73 17.09 -10.52
N THR A 540 -28.46 18.18 -11.25
CA THR A 540 -29.09 18.45 -12.54
C THR A 540 -28.73 17.39 -13.57
N LEU A 541 -27.45 17.01 -13.67
CA LEU A 541 -27.00 15.97 -14.59
C LEU A 541 -27.63 14.60 -14.27
N GLU A 542 -27.75 14.26 -12.99
CA GLU A 542 -28.45 13.05 -12.55
C GLU A 542 -29.94 13.06 -12.94
N PHE A 543 -30.63 14.18 -12.66
CA PHE A 543 -32.04 14.35 -12.99
C PHE A 543 -32.30 14.22 -14.49
N LEU A 544 -31.52 14.93 -15.32
CA LEU A 544 -31.63 14.88 -16.79
C LEU A 544 -31.38 13.47 -17.32
N SER A 545 -30.45 12.73 -16.71
CA SER A 545 -30.17 11.34 -17.10
C SER A 545 -31.33 10.40 -16.79
N GLN A 546 -31.99 10.57 -15.64
CA GLN A 546 -33.18 9.80 -15.30
C GLN A 546 -34.34 10.10 -16.25
N GLN A 547 -34.57 11.38 -16.55
CA GLN A 547 -35.62 11.82 -17.46
C GLN A 547 -35.42 11.23 -18.87
N LYS A 548 -34.22 11.41 -19.45
CA LYS A 548 -33.90 10.95 -20.81
C LYS A 548 -33.93 9.41 -20.92
N SER A 549 -33.60 8.69 -19.84
CA SER A 549 -33.75 7.23 -19.80
C SER A 549 -35.22 6.80 -19.89
N ARG A 550 -36.14 7.48 -19.18
CA ARG A 550 -37.58 7.22 -19.24
C ARG A 550 -38.15 7.51 -20.64
N GLU A 551 -37.72 8.60 -21.28
CA GLU A 551 -38.16 8.99 -22.62
C GLU A 551 -37.76 7.98 -23.70
N LEU A 552 -36.58 7.37 -23.57
CA LEU A 552 -36.10 6.35 -24.52
C LEU A 552 -36.84 5.00 -24.38
N GLY A 553 -37.75 4.85 -23.42
CA GLY A 553 -38.43 3.57 -23.13
C GLY A 553 -37.45 2.48 -22.69
N GLN A 554 -36.23 2.87 -22.36
CA GLN A 554 -35.15 1.96 -22.00
C GLN A 554 -34.97 1.98 -20.48
N SER A 555 -35.05 0.80 -19.87
CA SER A 555 -34.50 0.49 -18.54
C SER A 555 -32.96 0.50 -18.56
N SER A 556 -32.32 1.41 -19.32
CA SER A 556 -30.90 1.37 -19.66
C SER A 556 -29.98 2.11 -18.69
N SER A 557 -30.53 2.90 -17.76
CA SER A 557 -29.71 3.63 -16.79
C SER A 557 -28.93 2.66 -15.88
N PRO A 558 -27.59 2.70 -15.87
CA PRO A 558 -26.72 1.86 -15.02
C PRO A 558 -26.94 2.08 -13.51
N LEU A 559 -27.62 3.17 -13.14
CA LEU A 559 -27.90 3.54 -11.76
C LEU A 559 -29.14 2.84 -11.20
N ASN A 560 -29.95 2.23 -12.07
CA ASN A 560 -31.18 1.53 -11.71
C ASN A 560 -30.89 0.04 -11.47
N ILE A 561 -31.37 -0.49 -10.34
CA ILE A 561 -31.23 -1.91 -10.01
C ILE A 561 -31.82 -2.82 -11.10
N LEU A 562 -32.93 -2.42 -11.72
CA LEU A 562 -33.58 -3.15 -12.80
C LEU A 562 -32.65 -3.35 -14.01
N ALA A 563 -31.91 -2.31 -14.40
CA ALA A 563 -30.97 -2.38 -15.51
C ALA A 563 -29.84 -3.36 -15.22
N VAL A 564 -29.32 -3.32 -13.99
CA VAL A 564 -28.29 -4.25 -13.51
C VAL A 564 -28.82 -5.68 -13.57
N LEU A 565 -30.00 -5.94 -13.01
CA LEU A 565 -30.61 -7.26 -12.98
C LEU A 565 -30.89 -7.83 -14.39
N GLN A 566 -31.42 -7.02 -15.30
CA GLN A 566 -31.65 -7.42 -16.69
C GLN A 566 -30.35 -7.77 -17.40
N ARG A 567 -29.32 -6.93 -17.28
CA ARG A 567 -28.03 -7.15 -17.96
C ARG A 567 -27.25 -8.33 -17.44
N CYS A 568 -27.35 -8.62 -16.14
CA CYS A 568 -26.83 -9.87 -15.63
C CYS A 568 -27.51 -11.07 -16.30
N GLY A 569 -28.77 -10.94 -16.73
CA GLY A 569 -29.64 -12.05 -17.11
C GLY A 569 -30.41 -12.62 -15.92
N LEU A 570 -30.57 -11.84 -14.85
CA LEU A 570 -31.41 -12.21 -13.69
C LEU A 570 -32.90 -11.92 -13.95
N LEU A 571 -33.21 -11.14 -15.00
CA LEU A 571 -34.57 -10.82 -15.43
C LEU A 571 -34.69 -11.10 -16.93
N SER A 572 -35.09 -12.33 -17.28
CA SER A 572 -35.46 -12.71 -18.65
C SER A 572 -36.85 -13.36 -18.65
N ASN A 573 -37.49 -13.51 -19.82
CA ASN A 573 -38.79 -14.20 -19.91
C ASN A 573 -38.74 -15.67 -19.46
N GLU A 574 -37.56 -16.30 -19.45
CA GLU A 574 -37.36 -17.71 -19.06
C GLU A 574 -36.77 -17.87 -17.65
N SER A 575 -36.25 -16.78 -17.03
CA SER A 575 -35.46 -16.83 -15.79
C SER A 575 -35.81 -15.74 -14.78
N ARG A 576 -37.11 -15.47 -14.55
CA ARG A 576 -37.54 -14.52 -13.51
C ARG A 576 -37.45 -15.16 -12.12
N PRO A 577 -36.87 -14.45 -11.11
CA PRO A 577 -36.88 -14.94 -9.74
C PRO A 577 -38.33 -15.08 -9.26
N GLY A 578 -38.57 -16.08 -8.42
CA GLY A 578 -39.91 -16.34 -7.87
C GLY A 578 -40.32 -15.34 -6.79
N PHE A 579 -39.31 -14.76 -6.12
CA PHE A 579 -39.47 -13.91 -4.94
C PHE A 579 -38.27 -12.97 -4.78
N ILE A 580 -38.54 -11.74 -4.35
CA ILE A 580 -37.52 -10.71 -4.06
C ILE A 580 -37.62 -10.26 -2.61
N LEU A 581 -36.47 -10.26 -1.94
CA LEU A 581 -36.32 -9.73 -0.58
C LEU A 581 -35.35 -8.56 -0.56
N ASP A 582 -35.81 -7.38 -0.16
CA ASP A 582 -34.98 -6.20 0.05
C ASP A 582 -34.61 -6.05 1.53
N ILE A 583 -33.32 -6.20 1.84
CA ILE A 583 -32.75 -6.06 3.18
C ILE A 583 -32.07 -4.69 3.42
N SER A 584 -32.19 -3.75 2.48
CA SER A 584 -31.59 -2.40 2.56
C SER A 584 -32.05 -1.55 3.74
N GLY A 585 -33.17 -1.89 4.40
CA GLY A 585 -33.73 -1.14 5.51
C GLY A 585 -34.62 0.04 5.08
N ASN A 586 -34.68 0.37 3.79
CA ASN A 586 -35.51 1.44 3.23
C ASN A 586 -36.49 0.98 2.14
N GLY A 587 -36.36 -0.26 1.63
CA GLY A 587 -37.29 -0.84 0.65
C GLY A 587 -37.25 -0.18 -0.72
N ARG A 588 -36.23 0.63 -1.01
CA ARG A 588 -36.16 1.41 -2.25
C ARG A 588 -36.16 0.54 -3.50
N TYR A 589 -35.52 -0.63 -3.45
CA TYR A 589 -35.35 -1.46 -4.64
C TYR A 589 -36.63 -2.21 -4.96
N VAL A 590 -37.31 -2.71 -3.94
CA VAL A 590 -38.62 -3.33 -4.13
C VAL A 590 -39.64 -2.30 -4.63
N SER A 591 -39.66 -1.08 -4.10
CA SER A 591 -40.49 0.01 -4.63
C SER A 591 -40.21 0.26 -6.12
N GLU A 592 -38.94 0.43 -6.50
CA GLU A 592 -38.53 0.66 -7.89
C GLU A 592 -38.91 -0.49 -8.83
N LEU A 593 -38.78 -1.73 -8.37
CA LEU A 593 -39.13 -2.92 -9.16
C LEU A 593 -40.64 -3.12 -9.32
N VAL A 594 -41.43 -2.82 -8.29
CA VAL A 594 -42.90 -2.88 -8.35
C VAL A 594 -43.43 -1.75 -9.25
N GLU A 595 -42.93 -0.52 -9.11
CA GLU A 595 -43.29 0.62 -9.95
C GLU A 595 -42.96 0.39 -11.44
N SER A 596 -41.89 -0.36 -11.72
CA SER A 596 -41.53 -0.73 -13.10
C SER A 596 -42.51 -1.72 -13.76
N GLY A 597 -43.41 -2.34 -12.98
CA GLY A 597 -44.35 -3.36 -13.46
C GLY A 597 -43.71 -4.72 -13.77
N VAL A 598 -42.43 -4.92 -13.43
CA VAL A 598 -41.71 -6.18 -13.69
C VAL A 598 -42.06 -7.25 -12.65
N PHE A 599 -42.38 -6.83 -11.43
CA PHE A 599 -42.77 -7.71 -10.32
C PHE A 599 -44.12 -7.32 -9.74
N TYR A 600 -44.87 -8.34 -9.30
CA TYR A 600 -46.09 -8.12 -8.55
C TYR A 600 -45.78 -7.84 -7.07
N PRO A 601 -46.57 -7.00 -6.38
CA PRO A 601 -46.34 -6.69 -4.98
C PRO A 601 -46.33 -7.92 -4.06
N GLU A 602 -47.10 -8.96 -4.38
CA GLU A 602 -47.12 -10.20 -3.59
C GLU A 602 -45.81 -11.00 -3.68
N GLN A 603 -44.99 -10.75 -4.70
CA GLN A 603 -43.71 -11.44 -4.89
C GLN A 603 -42.54 -10.71 -4.20
N CYS A 604 -42.83 -9.60 -3.51
CA CYS A 604 -41.83 -8.69 -3.00
C CYS A 604 -42.00 -8.46 -1.50
N LEU A 605 -40.90 -8.63 -0.76
CA LEU A 605 -40.80 -8.36 0.67
C LEU A 605 -39.69 -7.35 0.94
N ALA A 606 -39.96 -6.32 1.73
CA ALA A 606 -38.97 -5.33 2.15
C ALA A 606 -38.81 -5.29 3.67
N VAL A 607 -37.56 -5.26 4.14
CA VAL A 607 -37.24 -4.93 5.53
C VAL A 607 -37.10 -3.42 5.65
N LEU A 608 -37.90 -2.80 6.50
CA LEU A 608 -37.99 -1.36 6.68
C LEU A 608 -37.67 -0.98 8.13
N CYS A 609 -36.85 0.04 8.36
CA CYS A 609 -36.84 0.66 9.68
C CYS A 609 -38.16 1.40 9.97
N GLN A 610 -38.46 1.68 11.25
CA GLN A 610 -39.68 2.37 11.66
C GLN A 610 -39.96 3.65 10.83
N ASN A 611 -38.94 4.49 10.59
CA ASN A 611 -39.10 5.72 9.82
C ASN A 611 -39.45 5.46 8.34
N CYS A 612 -38.79 4.50 7.70
CA CYS A 612 -39.06 4.15 6.31
C CYS A 612 -40.41 3.45 6.14
N ALA A 613 -40.84 2.67 7.12
CA ALA A 613 -42.16 2.04 7.13
C ALA A 613 -43.29 3.08 7.07
N VAL A 614 -43.12 4.23 7.73
CA VAL A 614 -44.06 5.36 7.66
C VAL A 614 -44.06 6.00 6.27
N GLN A 615 -42.90 6.17 5.65
CA GLN A 615 -42.79 6.77 4.31
C GLN A 615 -43.37 5.86 3.21
N CYS A 616 -43.23 4.54 3.35
CA CYS A 616 -43.69 3.55 2.38
C CYS A 616 -45.13 3.05 2.63
N ASN A 617 -45.96 3.78 3.38
CA ASN A 617 -47.25 3.28 3.91
C ASN A 617 -48.35 2.99 2.85
N GLY A 618 -48.04 3.07 1.55
CA GLY A 618 -48.96 2.80 0.44
C GLY A 618 -48.35 2.01 -0.73
N ALA A 619 -47.17 1.41 -0.57
CA ALA A 619 -46.40 0.86 -1.69
C ALA A 619 -46.81 -0.57 -2.15
N GLY A 620 -47.88 -1.14 -1.60
CA GLY A 620 -48.53 -2.38 -2.07
C GLY A 620 -47.79 -3.70 -1.78
N PHE A 621 -46.49 -3.67 -1.53
CA PHE A 621 -45.67 -4.86 -1.26
C PHE A 621 -45.62 -5.24 0.23
N GLN A 622 -45.18 -6.47 0.52
CA GLN A 622 -45.06 -6.97 1.89
C GLN A 622 -43.90 -6.30 2.64
N ARG A 623 -44.04 -6.08 3.95
CA ARG A 623 -42.99 -5.41 4.76
C ARG A 623 -42.80 -6.01 6.14
N VAL A 624 -41.55 -6.06 6.59
CA VAL A 624 -41.15 -6.32 7.98
C VAL A 624 -40.56 -5.04 8.56
N VAL A 625 -41.11 -4.57 9.67
CA VAL A 625 -40.63 -3.36 10.34
C VAL A 625 -39.66 -3.74 11.45
N ILE A 626 -38.45 -3.17 11.43
CA ILE A 626 -37.40 -3.34 12.43
C ILE A 626 -37.10 -2.01 13.13
N ASP A 627 -36.55 -2.09 14.34
CA ASP A 627 -36.29 -0.88 15.15
C ASP A 627 -35.15 -0.03 14.57
N ASN A 628 -34.13 -0.64 13.97
CA ASN A 628 -33.00 0.08 13.34
C ASN A 628 -32.43 -0.72 12.16
N CYS A 629 -32.07 -0.05 11.05
CA CYS A 629 -31.45 -0.65 9.86
C CYS A 629 -30.21 -1.50 10.15
N SER A 630 -29.50 -1.22 11.25
CA SER A 630 -28.19 -1.80 11.55
C SER A 630 -28.20 -3.06 12.44
N SER A 631 -29.33 -3.41 13.05
CA SER A 631 -29.40 -4.49 14.04
C SER A 631 -30.60 -5.40 13.78
N GLN A 632 -30.48 -6.33 12.83
CA GLN A 632 -31.40 -7.47 12.76
C GLN A 632 -30.99 -8.49 13.82
N ASN A 633 -31.79 -8.62 14.88
CA ASN A 633 -31.53 -9.65 15.89
C ASN A 633 -31.92 -11.05 15.35
N ALA A 634 -31.41 -12.11 15.96
CA ALA A 634 -31.68 -13.49 15.52
C ALA A 634 -33.19 -13.83 15.47
N SER A 635 -34.00 -13.22 16.34
CA SER A 635 -35.46 -13.38 16.36
C SER A 635 -36.14 -12.72 15.13
N GLU A 636 -35.66 -11.57 14.67
CA GLU A 636 -36.15 -10.91 13.44
C GLU A 636 -35.75 -11.68 12.18
N VAL A 637 -34.55 -12.25 12.15
CA VAL A 637 -34.12 -13.12 11.05
C VAL A 637 -34.95 -14.40 10.99
N GLU A 638 -35.33 -14.98 12.14
CA GLU A 638 -36.19 -16.17 12.16
C GLU A 638 -37.63 -15.82 11.71
N LYS A 639 -38.14 -14.62 12.02
CA LYS A 639 -39.37 -14.10 11.41
C LYS A 639 -39.24 -14.05 9.88
N LEU A 640 -38.16 -13.46 9.34
CA LEU A 640 -37.91 -13.41 7.89
C LEU A 640 -37.81 -14.81 7.25
N ARG A 641 -37.19 -15.77 7.93
CA ARG A 641 -37.14 -17.18 7.50
C ARG A 641 -38.51 -17.85 7.49
N SER A 642 -39.38 -17.52 8.44
CA SER A 642 -40.74 -18.08 8.48
C SER A 642 -41.61 -17.58 7.32
N PHE A 643 -41.56 -16.28 7.00
CA PHE A 643 -42.23 -15.72 5.82
C PHE A 643 -41.79 -16.40 4.52
N GLY A 644 -40.48 -16.59 4.34
CA GLY A 644 -39.95 -17.30 3.18
C GLY A 644 -40.30 -18.79 3.11
N ARG A 645 -40.83 -19.41 4.17
CA ARG A 645 -41.29 -20.82 4.20
C ARG A 645 -42.81 -20.95 4.03
N GLU A 646 -43.59 -20.05 4.62
CA GLU A 646 -45.06 -20.10 4.58
C GLU A 646 -45.63 -19.86 3.17
N GLU A 647 -45.02 -18.99 2.36
CA GLU A 647 -45.49 -18.74 0.99
C GLU A 647 -45.06 -19.79 -0.05
N ILE A 648 -43.95 -20.50 0.22
CA ILE A 648 -43.53 -21.65 -0.60
C ILE A 648 -44.46 -22.86 -0.35
N GLY A 649 -45.17 -22.85 0.80
CA GLY A 649 -46.18 -23.83 1.20
C GLY A 649 -47.60 -23.53 0.69
N GLY A 650 -47.78 -23.31 -0.61
CA GLY A 650 -49.04 -23.61 -1.31
C GLY A 650 -50.35 -22.98 -0.80
N ARG A 651 -50.33 -21.83 -0.11
CA ARG A 651 -51.54 -21.09 0.24
C ARG A 651 -51.30 -19.58 0.18
N ILE A 652 -51.62 -18.99 -0.96
CA ILE A 652 -52.48 -17.80 -1.16
C ILE A 652 -52.70 -17.74 -2.68
N VAL A 653 -53.69 -18.49 -3.14
CA VAL A 653 -54.50 -18.08 -4.29
C VAL A 653 -55.85 -17.79 -3.65
N SER A 654 -56.14 -16.51 -3.42
CA SER A 654 -57.52 -16.11 -3.11
C SER A 654 -58.35 -16.35 -4.37
N ASP A 655 -59.39 -17.17 -4.23
CA ASP A 655 -60.31 -17.72 -5.24
C ASP A 655 -61.17 -16.67 -6.00
N GLU A 656 -60.63 -15.52 -6.41
CA GLU A 656 -61.41 -14.53 -7.19
C GLU A 656 -60.84 -14.17 -8.57
N CYS A 657 -59.71 -14.75 -9.02
CA CYS A 657 -59.13 -14.44 -10.35
C CYS A 657 -58.83 -15.65 -11.26
N LEU A 658 -59.38 -16.84 -11.00
CA LEU A 658 -59.25 -18.00 -11.90
C LEU A 658 -60.59 -18.45 -12.49
N ALA A 659 -61.14 -17.61 -13.36
CA ALA A 659 -61.95 -18.09 -14.47
C ALA A 659 -61.18 -17.75 -15.74
N ILE A 660 -60.40 -18.70 -16.26
CA ILE A 660 -60.19 -19.01 -17.70
C ILE A 660 -59.08 -20.08 -17.80
N ASN A 661 -59.49 -21.21 -18.39
CA ASN A 661 -58.71 -22.29 -19.01
C ASN A 661 -57.93 -23.28 -18.14
N ASN A 662 -58.55 -24.46 -18.02
CA ASN A 662 -57.98 -25.75 -17.65
C ASN A 662 -56.73 -26.11 -18.48
N ALA A 663 -55.59 -26.24 -17.81
CA ALA A 663 -54.52 -27.14 -18.21
C ALA A 663 -54.02 -27.87 -16.96
N THR A 664 -54.00 -29.20 -17.03
CA THR A 664 -53.52 -30.14 -16.02
C THR A 664 -52.10 -29.80 -15.56
N TYR A 665 -51.96 -29.33 -14.31
CA TYR A 665 -50.66 -29.18 -13.66
C TYR A 665 -50.20 -30.53 -13.09
N THR A 666 -49.25 -31.15 -13.78
CA THR A 666 -48.42 -32.23 -13.25
C THR A 666 -47.41 -31.67 -12.24
N SER A 667 -47.15 -32.41 -11.17
CA SER A 667 -46.32 -32.05 -10.03
C SER A 667 -44.81 -32.03 -10.34
N GLU A 668 -44.34 -31.03 -11.09
CA GLU A 668 -42.93 -30.62 -11.08
C GLU A 668 -42.80 -29.36 -10.21
N SER A 669 -42.29 -29.52 -8.98
CA SER A 669 -42.09 -28.38 -8.08
C SER A 669 -40.91 -27.53 -8.57
N TYR A 670 -41.20 -26.51 -9.37
CA TYR A 670 -40.25 -25.45 -9.70
C TYR A 670 -39.93 -24.65 -8.42
N THR A 671 -38.85 -24.97 -7.73
CA THR A 671 -38.24 -24.05 -6.75
C THR A 671 -37.63 -22.88 -7.52
N LYS A 672 -38.42 -21.85 -7.80
CA LYS A 672 -37.93 -20.65 -8.48
C LYS A 672 -36.85 -19.98 -7.62
N THR A 673 -35.74 -19.58 -8.25
CA THR A 673 -34.62 -18.86 -7.61
C THR A 673 -35.13 -17.62 -6.86
N ARG A 674 -34.68 -17.42 -5.63
CA ARG A 674 -34.97 -16.19 -4.86
C ARG A 674 -33.81 -15.21 -5.01
N MET A 675 -34.13 -13.93 -4.85
CA MET A 675 -33.15 -12.85 -4.93
C MET A 675 -33.20 -11.99 -3.69
N ILE A 676 -32.03 -11.78 -3.08
CA ILE A 676 -31.87 -10.86 -1.96
C ILE A 676 -31.15 -9.61 -2.46
N LEU A 677 -31.73 -8.45 -2.18
CA LEU A 677 -31.21 -7.13 -2.53
C LEU A 677 -30.77 -6.40 -1.27
N GLY A 678 -29.56 -5.84 -1.26
CA GLY A 678 -29.05 -5.03 -0.16
C GLY A 678 -28.40 -3.74 -0.65
N SER A 679 -28.35 -2.74 0.24
CA SER A 679 -27.73 -1.44 -0.02
C SER A 679 -26.87 -1.04 1.18
N PHE A 680 -25.95 -0.09 0.99
CA PHE A 680 -25.17 0.48 2.10
C PHE A 680 -25.72 1.80 2.70
N PHE A 681 -26.87 2.31 2.24
CA PHE A 681 -27.44 3.58 2.71
C PHE A 681 -28.12 3.47 4.09
N LYS A 682 -27.78 4.40 5.01
CA LYS A 682 -28.22 4.37 6.42
C LYS A 682 -29.58 5.03 6.71
N SER A 683 -30.17 5.83 5.83
CA SER A 683 -31.36 6.62 6.20
C SER A 683 -32.37 6.89 5.07
N CYS A 684 -33.57 7.24 5.51
CA CYS A 684 -34.72 7.71 4.74
C CYS A 684 -34.81 9.26 4.65
N GLN A 685 -33.69 9.96 4.86
CA GLN A 685 -33.60 11.41 4.68
C GLN A 685 -32.57 11.74 3.59
N PRO A 686 -32.76 12.84 2.83
CA PRO A 686 -31.71 13.42 2.01
C PRO A 686 -30.66 14.02 2.95
N VAL A 687 -29.86 13.15 3.57
CA VAL A 687 -28.68 13.57 4.31
C VAL A 687 -27.76 14.20 3.29
N GLU A 688 -27.12 15.32 3.65
CA GLU A 688 -26.03 15.91 2.87
C GLU A 688 -25.20 14.78 2.27
N ARG A 689 -25.04 14.77 0.94
CA ARG A 689 -24.24 13.76 0.22
C ARG A 689 -22.77 13.90 0.62
N SER A 690 -22.43 13.67 1.90
CA SER A 690 -21.09 13.33 2.30
C SER A 690 -20.75 12.09 1.50
N LEU A 691 -19.62 12.12 0.78
CA LEU A 691 -19.10 11.00 0.00
C LEU A 691 -19.09 9.76 0.90
N TYR A 692 -20.12 8.91 0.79
CA TYR A 692 -20.14 7.63 1.49
C TYR A 692 -19.03 6.80 0.88
N ASP A 693 -18.01 6.55 1.68
CA ASP A 693 -16.84 5.80 1.28
C ASP A 693 -16.85 4.40 1.91
N GLU A 694 -15.89 3.61 1.47
CA GLU A 694 -15.68 2.25 1.94
C GLU A 694 -15.40 2.17 3.45
N ILE A 695 -14.81 3.22 4.03
CA ILE A 695 -14.47 3.29 5.45
C ILE A 695 -15.74 3.41 6.31
N SER A 696 -16.62 4.35 5.95
CA SER A 696 -17.83 4.66 6.73
C SER A 696 -18.96 3.64 6.59
N SER A 697 -18.97 2.87 5.49
CA SER A 697 -19.98 1.84 5.17
C SER A 697 -19.61 0.43 5.65
N LYS A 698 -18.36 0.19 6.04
CA LYS A 698 -17.77 -1.11 6.44
C LYS A 698 -18.69 -2.02 7.28
N ALA A 699 -19.12 -1.54 8.44
CA ALA A 699 -19.91 -2.34 9.39
C ALA A 699 -21.29 -2.70 8.85
N PHE A 700 -21.87 -1.79 8.07
CA PHE A 700 -23.19 -1.99 7.51
C PHE A 700 -23.16 -2.99 6.36
N LEU A 701 -22.15 -2.91 5.47
CA LEU A 701 -21.94 -3.92 4.43
C LEU A 701 -21.77 -5.33 5.01
N LEU A 702 -20.97 -5.48 6.07
CA LEU A 702 -20.78 -6.78 6.74
C LEU A 702 -22.10 -7.30 7.33
N SER A 703 -22.87 -6.43 8.01
CA SER A 703 -24.18 -6.79 8.58
C SER A 703 -25.17 -7.27 7.50
N GLN A 704 -25.22 -6.57 6.36
CA GLN A 704 -26.05 -6.96 5.22
C GLN A 704 -25.65 -8.33 4.67
N CYS A 705 -24.35 -8.61 4.55
CA CYS A 705 -23.85 -9.92 4.11
C CYS A 705 -24.21 -11.04 5.10
N VAL A 706 -24.04 -10.82 6.41
CA VAL A 706 -24.41 -11.78 7.45
C VAL A 706 -25.91 -12.09 7.40
N ASN A 707 -26.75 -11.07 7.29
CA ASN A 707 -28.20 -11.25 7.21
C ASN A 707 -28.61 -11.98 5.93
N ALA A 708 -28.04 -11.62 4.78
CA ALA A 708 -28.27 -12.33 3.53
C ALA A 708 -27.89 -13.81 3.64
N LEU A 709 -26.69 -14.12 4.15
CA LEU A 709 -26.21 -15.50 4.32
C LEU A 709 -27.08 -16.34 5.26
N ARG A 710 -27.72 -15.73 6.26
CA ARG A 710 -28.71 -16.44 7.09
C ARG A 710 -30.00 -16.78 6.34
N LEU A 711 -30.32 -16.07 5.28
CA LEU A 711 -31.59 -16.17 4.55
C LEU A 711 -31.47 -16.97 3.24
N LEU A 712 -30.30 -16.98 2.62
CA LEU A 712 -30.03 -17.65 1.34
C LEU A 712 -30.25 -19.16 1.41
N GLN A 713 -30.82 -19.71 0.34
CA GLN A 713 -30.96 -21.12 0.06
C GLN A 713 -30.11 -21.51 -1.15
N GLN A 714 -29.87 -22.81 -1.32
CA GLN A 714 -29.14 -23.36 -2.45
C GLN A 714 -29.68 -22.80 -3.77
N GLY A 715 -28.82 -22.20 -4.59
CA GLY A 715 -29.18 -21.66 -5.90
C GLY A 715 -29.64 -20.20 -5.91
N ASP A 716 -29.87 -19.58 -4.75
CA ASP A 716 -30.31 -18.18 -4.67
C ASP A 716 -29.25 -17.19 -5.20
N CYS A 717 -29.72 -15.97 -5.50
CA CYS A 717 -28.90 -14.85 -5.91
C CYS A 717 -28.87 -13.76 -4.84
N LEU A 718 -27.73 -13.08 -4.75
CA LEU A 718 -27.53 -11.93 -3.87
C LEU A 718 -27.03 -10.76 -4.71
N VAL A 719 -27.64 -9.59 -4.55
CA VAL A 719 -27.19 -8.34 -5.15
C VAL A 719 -27.01 -7.31 -4.05
N LEU A 720 -25.80 -6.81 -3.91
CA LEU A 720 -25.44 -5.80 -2.92
C LEU A 720 -24.91 -4.57 -3.62
N GLU A 721 -25.41 -3.40 -3.21
CA GLU A 721 -24.65 -2.18 -3.45
C GLU A 721 -23.39 -2.20 -2.59
N VAL A 722 -22.24 -1.92 -3.20
CA VAL A 722 -20.96 -1.76 -2.50
C VAL A 722 -20.35 -0.42 -2.91
N SER A 723 -19.49 0.13 -2.05
CA SER A 723 -18.77 1.38 -2.31
C SER A 723 -17.60 1.13 -3.26
N ASP A 724 -16.40 1.59 -2.93
CA ASP A 724 -15.17 1.17 -3.59
C ASP A 724 -14.72 -0.23 -3.09
N THR A 725 -13.88 -0.91 -3.88
CA THR A 725 -13.24 -2.20 -3.56
C THR A 725 -11.73 -2.06 -3.37
N LEU A 726 -11.34 -1.14 -2.47
CA LEU A 726 -9.95 -0.72 -2.31
C LEU A 726 -9.31 -1.26 -1.03
N THR A 727 -10.07 -1.60 0.00
CA THR A 727 -9.54 -2.15 1.25
C THR A 727 -9.56 -3.68 1.27
N GLN A 728 -8.57 -4.25 1.95
CA GLN A 728 -8.49 -5.67 2.29
C GLN A 728 -9.74 -6.14 3.02
N PHE A 729 -10.39 -5.29 3.82
CA PHE A 729 -11.63 -5.64 4.49
C PHE A 729 -12.76 -5.94 3.49
N THR A 730 -13.07 -5.01 2.59
CA THR A 730 -14.16 -5.19 1.61
C THR A 730 -13.83 -6.29 0.62
N VAL A 731 -12.58 -6.34 0.15
CA VAL A 731 -12.12 -7.43 -0.73
C VAL A 731 -12.17 -8.77 0.01
N GLY A 732 -11.96 -8.80 1.33
CA GLY A 732 -12.16 -9.98 2.16
C GLY A 732 -13.61 -10.47 2.21
N ILE A 733 -14.58 -9.54 2.27
CA ILE A 733 -16.02 -9.89 2.18
C ILE A 733 -16.31 -10.50 0.81
N ILE A 734 -15.82 -9.86 -0.26
CA ILE A 734 -16.02 -10.34 -1.63
C ILE A 734 -15.35 -11.70 -1.83
N TYR A 735 -14.19 -11.94 -1.22
CA TYR A 735 -13.52 -13.24 -1.25
C TYR A 735 -14.37 -14.34 -0.61
N ILE A 736 -14.98 -14.08 0.55
CA ILE A 736 -15.92 -15.03 1.16
C ILE A 736 -17.10 -15.31 0.24
N LEU A 737 -17.72 -14.28 -0.35
CA LEU A 737 -18.84 -14.46 -1.27
C LEU A 737 -18.41 -15.21 -2.55
N HIS A 738 -17.20 -14.97 -3.05
CA HIS A 738 -16.61 -15.74 -4.15
C HIS A 738 -16.49 -17.24 -3.85
N LEU A 739 -16.28 -17.63 -2.58
CA LEU A 739 -16.26 -19.03 -2.16
C LEU A 739 -17.65 -19.64 -2.02
N LEU A 740 -18.67 -18.82 -1.74
CA LEU A 740 -20.02 -19.25 -1.40
C LEU A 740 -21.00 -19.24 -2.58
N PHE A 741 -20.59 -18.76 -3.75
CA PHE A 741 -21.44 -18.66 -4.93
C PHE A 741 -20.76 -19.28 -6.15
N LYS A 742 -21.56 -19.78 -7.11
CA LYS A 742 -21.06 -20.35 -8.37
C LYS A 742 -20.28 -19.33 -9.21
N GLU A 743 -20.65 -18.06 -9.11
CA GLU A 743 -19.97 -16.95 -9.75
C GLU A 743 -20.37 -15.62 -9.12
N ILE A 744 -19.50 -14.63 -9.24
CA ILE A 744 -19.72 -13.25 -8.81
C ILE A 744 -19.36 -12.26 -9.93
N ALA A 745 -19.96 -11.07 -9.90
CA ALA A 745 -19.63 -9.97 -10.78
C ALA A 745 -19.66 -8.63 -10.02
N LEU A 746 -18.63 -7.81 -10.20
CA LEU A 746 -18.62 -6.39 -9.84
C LEU A 746 -19.08 -5.58 -11.05
N ILE A 747 -20.12 -4.78 -10.85
CA ILE A 747 -20.73 -3.96 -11.89
C ILE A 747 -20.51 -2.50 -11.51
N ASN A 748 -19.65 -1.87 -12.29
CA ASN A 748 -19.24 -0.49 -12.11
C ASN A 748 -20.15 0.40 -12.96
N PRO A 749 -21.06 1.19 -12.37
CA PRO A 749 -21.71 2.24 -13.13
C PRO A 749 -20.61 3.19 -13.61
N LYS A 750 -20.49 3.36 -14.93
CA LYS A 750 -19.50 4.30 -15.48
C LYS A 750 -19.80 5.74 -15.07
N PHE A 751 -21.03 6.04 -14.67
CA PHE A 751 -21.41 7.32 -14.09
C PHE A 751 -21.63 7.20 -12.59
N CYS A 752 -20.70 7.75 -11.82
CA CYS A 752 -20.96 8.11 -10.44
C CYS A 752 -19.88 9.09 -9.95
N PRO A 753 -20.22 10.32 -9.54
CA PRO A 753 -19.29 11.17 -8.79
C PRO A 753 -19.03 10.63 -7.37
N THR A 754 -19.79 9.62 -6.95
CA THR A 754 -19.67 8.92 -5.66
C THR A 754 -19.23 7.47 -5.84
N SER A 755 -18.71 6.85 -4.79
CA SER A 755 -18.34 5.43 -4.77
C SER A 755 -19.58 4.54 -4.77
N LYS A 756 -20.06 4.10 -5.94
CA LYS A 756 -21.18 3.16 -6.05
C LYS A 756 -20.86 2.08 -7.07
N GLN A 757 -20.98 0.83 -6.65
CA GLN A 757 -20.86 -0.38 -7.46
C GLN A 757 -21.96 -1.36 -7.06
N PHE A 758 -22.22 -2.36 -7.89
CA PHE A 758 -23.06 -3.50 -7.52
C PHE A 758 -22.25 -4.79 -7.53
N LEU A 759 -22.26 -5.52 -6.43
CA LEU A 759 -21.78 -6.89 -6.34
C LEU A 759 -22.95 -7.84 -6.58
N VAL A 760 -22.87 -8.63 -7.64
CA VAL A 760 -23.88 -9.63 -7.99
C VAL A 760 -23.28 -11.01 -7.77
N CYS A 761 -23.93 -11.83 -6.95
CA CYS A 761 -23.53 -13.21 -6.66
C CYS A 761 -24.63 -14.17 -7.10
N ARG A 762 -24.26 -15.23 -7.82
CA ARG A 762 -25.22 -16.18 -8.41
C ARG A 762 -25.00 -17.60 -7.95
N GLY A 763 -26.11 -18.27 -7.65
CA GLY A 763 -26.12 -19.68 -7.33
C GLY A 763 -25.41 -19.96 -6.02
N PHE A 764 -25.99 -19.52 -4.90
CA PHE A 764 -25.47 -19.80 -3.56
C PHE A 764 -25.24 -21.31 -3.36
N LEU A 765 -24.07 -21.65 -2.82
CA LEU A 765 -23.60 -23.00 -2.54
C LEU A 765 -23.85 -23.28 -1.06
N ASN A 766 -24.99 -23.91 -0.73
CA ASN A 766 -25.34 -24.21 0.66
C ASN A 766 -24.60 -25.47 1.13
N ALA A 767 -23.35 -25.29 1.57
CA ALA A 767 -22.49 -26.34 2.09
C ALA A 767 -22.07 -26.06 3.55
N ASN A 768 -21.49 -27.04 4.24
CA ASN A 768 -20.91 -26.87 5.59
C ASN A 768 -19.92 -25.69 5.68
N GLN A 769 -19.28 -25.35 4.57
CA GLN A 769 -18.40 -24.18 4.45
C GLN A 769 -19.15 -22.86 4.69
N ALA A 770 -20.39 -22.74 4.23
CA ALA A 770 -21.22 -21.55 4.42
C ALA A 770 -21.49 -21.27 5.91
N THR A 771 -21.78 -22.30 6.69
CA THR A 771 -21.98 -22.16 8.15
C THR A 771 -20.70 -21.70 8.85
N THR A 772 -19.55 -22.28 8.50
CA THR A 772 -18.25 -21.89 9.09
C THR A 772 -17.89 -20.43 8.76
N LEU A 773 -18.05 -20.03 7.48
CA LEU A 773 -17.73 -18.66 7.05
C LEU A 773 -18.74 -17.63 7.59
N LEU A 774 -20.02 -18.00 7.71
CA LEU A 774 -21.02 -17.16 8.37
C LEU A 774 -20.65 -16.92 9.85
N ALA A 775 -20.33 -17.97 10.60
CA ALA A 775 -19.92 -17.84 12.00
C ALA A 775 -18.66 -16.95 12.15
N HIS A 776 -17.72 -17.05 11.22
CA HIS A 776 -16.56 -16.15 11.18
C HIS A 776 -16.95 -14.70 10.92
N MET A 777 -17.80 -14.42 9.91
CA MET A 777 -18.30 -13.08 9.62
C MET A 777 -19.09 -12.47 10.78
N GLU A 778 -19.87 -13.28 11.51
CA GLU A 778 -20.56 -12.87 12.73
C GLU A 778 -19.58 -12.45 13.83
N LYS A 779 -18.50 -13.21 14.04
CA LYS A 779 -17.43 -12.85 14.97
C LYS A 779 -16.72 -11.55 14.56
N VAL A 780 -16.48 -11.35 13.27
CA VAL A 780 -15.89 -10.10 12.76
C VAL A 780 -16.83 -8.92 13.04
N LEU A 781 -18.13 -9.10 12.83
CA LEU A 781 -19.13 -8.07 13.12
C LEU A 781 -19.18 -7.74 14.61
N GLU A 782 -19.11 -8.74 15.49
CA GLU A 782 -19.02 -8.55 16.95
C GLU A 782 -17.80 -7.68 17.29
N VAL A 783 -16.60 -8.07 16.83
CA VAL A 783 -15.36 -7.31 17.07
C VAL A 783 -15.46 -5.88 16.52
N LEU A 784 -16.05 -5.69 15.34
CA LEU A 784 -16.19 -4.37 14.72
C LEU A 784 -17.12 -3.45 15.52
N THR A 785 -18.09 -4.00 16.25
CA THR A 785 -19.00 -3.26 17.13
C THR A 785 -18.44 -3.04 18.54
N SER A 786 -17.58 -3.95 19.03
CA SER A 786 -17.00 -3.89 20.38
C SER A 786 -15.56 -3.34 20.43
N LYS A 787 -15.00 -2.91 19.30
CA LYS A 787 -13.61 -2.45 19.19
C LYS A 787 -13.31 -1.21 20.05
N PRO A 788 -12.05 -1.04 20.53
CA PRO A 788 -11.63 0.20 21.20
C PRO A 788 -11.69 1.44 20.29
N ALA A 789 -11.83 2.62 20.89
CA ALA A 789 -11.77 3.88 20.17
C ALA A 789 -10.43 4.06 19.43
N GLY A 790 -10.47 4.54 18.18
CA GLY A 790 -9.28 4.74 17.35
C GLY A 790 -8.70 3.46 16.72
N LYS A 791 -9.29 2.29 17.00
CA LYS A 791 -8.97 1.03 16.34
C LYS A 791 -10.03 0.65 15.30
N ASP A 792 -9.67 -0.20 14.36
CA ASP A 792 -10.55 -0.75 13.35
C ASP A 792 -10.11 -2.15 12.89
N VAL A 793 -11.04 -2.92 12.31
CA VAL A 793 -10.70 -4.20 11.67
C VAL A 793 -10.10 -3.88 10.31
N ILE A 794 -8.80 -4.18 10.14
CA ILE A 794 -8.06 -3.95 8.89
C ILE A 794 -8.23 -5.14 7.96
N GLY A 795 -8.04 -6.35 8.50
CA GLY A 795 -8.22 -7.61 7.82
C GLY A 795 -8.85 -8.64 8.75
N PHE A 796 -9.45 -9.68 8.17
CA PHE A 796 -10.05 -10.76 8.95
C PHE A 796 -9.83 -12.14 8.32
N LEU A 797 -8.88 -12.24 7.39
CA LEU A 797 -8.46 -13.49 6.77
C LEU A 797 -7.02 -13.34 6.25
N PRO A 798 -6.28 -14.45 6.05
CA PRO A 798 -4.90 -14.39 5.61
C PRO A 798 -4.76 -13.64 4.28
N ILE A 799 -4.01 -12.53 4.28
CA ILE A 799 -3.86 -11.65 3.10
C ILE A 799 -3.43 -12.42 1.84
N LYS A 800 -2.60 -13.46 1.97
CA LYS A 800 -2.17 -14.34 0.87
C LYS A 800 -3.35 -14.94 0.07
N LYS A 801 -4.51 -15.19 0.70
CA LYS A 801 -5.71 -15.71 0.01
C LYS A 801 -6.28 -14.71 -1.01
N LEU A 802 -6.16 -13.42 -0.73
CA LEU A 802 -6.61 -12.35 -1.62
C LEU A 802 -5.69 -12.14 -2.82
N PHE A 803 -4.49 -12.72 -2.79
CA PHE A 803 -3.51 -12.72 -3.88
C PHE A 803 -3.56 -14.01 -4.73
N SER A 804 -4.61 -14.83 -4.59
CA SER A 804 -4.83 -15.95 -5.51
C SER A 804 -5.03 -15.46 -6.94
N GLU A 805 -4.40 -16.13 -7.91
CA GLU A 805 -4.15 -15.58 -9.24
C GLU A 805 -5.43 -15.04 -9.92
N ASN A 806 -6.48 -15.84 -10.09
CA ASN A 806 -7.69 -15.38 -10.78
C ASN A 806 -8.47 -14.31 -10.01
N PHE A 807 -8.60 -14.47 -8.70
CA PHE A 807 -9.36 -13.54 -7.85
C PHE A 807 -8.67 -12.18 -7.77
N TYR A 808 -7.37 -12.16 -7.51
CA TYR A 808 -6.59 -10.92 -7.39
C TYR A 808 -6.61 -10.11 -8.68
N LYS A 809 -6.41 -10.79 -9.83
CA LYS A 809 -6.46 -10.16 -11.16
C LYS A 809 -7.82 -9.53 -11.43
N TYR A 810 -8.88 -10.27 -11.14
CA TYR A 810 -10.25 -9.80 -11.31
C TYR A 810 -10.52 -8.55 -10.47
N ILE A 811 -10.28 -8.61 -9.15
CA ILE A 811 -10.53 -7.48 -8.24
C ILE A 811 -9.68 -6.28 -8.65
N ARG A 812 -8.38 -6.47 -8.93
CA ARG A 812 -7.50 -5.36 -9.30
C ARG A 812 -7.94 -4.67 -10.58
N SER A 813 -8.34 -5.43 -11.59
CA SER A 813 -8.88 -4.90 -12.85
C SER A 813 -10.16 -4.09 -12.59
N GLN A 814 -11.12 -4.68 -11.89
CA GLN A 814 -12.42 -4.05 -11.63
C GLN A 814 -12.30 -2.76 -10.79
N SER A 815 -11.50 -2.78 -9.72
CA SER A 815 -11.22 -1.59 -8.90
C SER A 815 -10.49 -0.50 -9.68
N THR A 816 -9.51 -0.86 -10.51
CA THR A 816 -8.77 0.12 -11.34
C THR A 816 -9.71 0.79 -12.33
N ASN A 817 -10.52 0.01 -13.06
CA ASN A 817 -11.51 0.54 -13.99
C ASN A 817 -12.53 1.45 -13.31
N HIS A 818 -12.99 1.08 -12.11
CA HIS A 818 -13.93 1.89 -11.35
C HIS A 818 -13.34 3.24 -10.92
N VAL A 819 -12.12 3.23 -10.36
CA VAL A 819 -11.43 4.46 -9.94
C VAL A 819 -11.12 5.36 -11.15
N THR A 820 -10.69 4.79 -12.27
CA THR A 820 -10.46 5.54 -13.51
C THR A 820 -11.77 6.21 -13.98
N ALA A 821 -12.88 5.48 -14.01
CA ALA A 821 -14.17 6.03 -14.42
C ALA A 821 -14.60 7.18 -13.50
N GLN A 822 -14.49 7.02 -12.18
CA GLN A 822 -14.77 8.10 -11.22
C GLN A 822 -13.93 9.34 -11.48
N LEU A 823 -12.61 9.17 -11.64
CA LEU A 823 -11.69 10.28 -11.86
C LEU A 823 -12.01 11.03 -13.16
N HIS A 824 -12.27 10.30 -14.26
CA HIS A 824 -12.66 10.89 -15.55
C HIS A 824 -13.92 11.75 -15.41
N TRP A 825 -14.91 11.26 -14.66
CA TRP A 825 -16.15 11.97 -14.42
C TRP A 825 -15.97 13.24 -13.58
N ILE A 826 -15.21 13.15 -12.48
CA ILE A 826 -14.93 14.31 -11.63
C ILE A 826 -14.26 15.42 -12.45
N VAL A 827 -13.28 15.06 -13.31
CA VAL A 827 -12.61 16.02 -14.20
C VAL A 827 -13.57 16.64 -15.22
N LYS A 828 -14.40 15.83 -15.89
CA LYS A 828 -15.38 16.33 -16.87
C LYS A 828 -16.40 17.29 -16.24
N CYS A 829 -16.95 16.94 -15.08
CA CYS A 829 -17.90 17.79 -14.35
C CYS A 829 -17.25 19.09 -13.88
N GLU A 830 -16.02 19.05 -13.36
CA GLU A 830 -15.29 20.25 -12.95
C GLU A 830 -15.06 21.19 -14.14
N ARG A 831 -14.67 20.65 -15.31
CA ARG A 831 -14.48 21.48 -16.52
C ARG A 831 -15.77 22.14 -16.99
N LEU A 832 -16.88 21.40 -17.01
CA LEU A 832 -18.20 21.96 -17.34
C LEU A 832 -18.61 23.06 -16.34
N PHE A 833 -18.36 22.85 -15.05
CA PHE A 833 -18.62 23.83 -14.01
C PHE A 833 -17.80 25.11 -14.22
N LEU A 834 -16.50 24.98 -14.48
CA LEU A 834 -15.60 26.11 -14.71
C LEU A 834 -15.93 26.85 -16.01
N SER A 835 -16.30 26.17 -17.09
CA SER A 835 -16.71 26.81 -18.34
C SER A 835 -17.99 27.63 -18.18
N LYS A 836 -18.96 27.11 -17.42
CA LYS A 836 -20.20 27.85 -17.10
C LYS A 836 -19.98 29.11 -16.27
N LYS A 837 -18.89 29.18 -15.49
CA LYS A 837 -18.53 30.40 -14.73
C LYS A 837 -17.68 31.39 -15.52
N ALA A 838 -17.06 30.96 -16.62
CA ALA A 838 -16.24 31.81 -17.48
C ALA A 838 -17.05 32.53 -18.56
N CYS A 839 -18.20 31.96 -18.94
CA CYS A 839 -19.27 32.61 -19.72
C CYS A 839 -20.15 33.46 -18.81
#